data_AF-A0ABD2ZZ27-F1
#
_entry.id   AF-A0ABD2ZZ27-F1
#
_cell.length_a   1.000
_cell.length_b   1.000
_cell.length_c   1.000
_cell.angle_alpha   90.00
_cell.angle_beta   90.00
_cell.angle_gamma   90.00
#
_symmetry.space_group_name_H-M   'P 1'
#
loop_
_entity.id
_entity.type
_entity.pdbx_description
1 polymer ?
#
loop_
_entity_poly.entity_id
_entity_poly.type
_entity_poly.pdbx_seq_one_letter_code
_entity_poly.pdbx_strand_id
1 'polypeptide(L)'
;MYLYSLTLQRATGMVCAIIGSFSGGKSQEIVVARGKILDLLRPDDNGKIQTLLSVEIFGVVRSLAQFRLTGAQKDYIVVGSDSGRIVILEYNKEKNYFDKIHQETFGKSGCRRIVPGQYLAVDPKGRAAMIGACEKQKLVYVLNRDTAARLTISSPLEAHKSHTITYSICGVDCGFDNPIFAAIELDYSEADQDPTGLAANEAQKHLTFYELDLGLNHVSRKWSDQVDNGANMLVTVPGGGDGPSGVLVCAENFVIYKNQGHPDIRAVIPRRADLPAERGVLIVSASVHKQKAMFFFLLQTEYGDIFKVTLDHDNDRVKELKIKYFDTIPVTSSLCVLKSGFLFAASEFGNHALYQFQAIGDDPDAEASSATLMETEEGFQPVFFQPRKLKNLVRIDQVESLMPIMDMKVINLFEEETPQIFSLCGRGPRSSLRILRPGLAISEMAVSQLPGVPSAVWTVKKNVNDEFDAYIVVSFANATLVLSIGETVEEVSDSGFLDTTPSLAVSLIGDDSLMQVHPSGIRHIREDGRINEWRTPGKRTIAKVGYNRLQVVIALNGGELIYFEVDMTGQLMEVEKHEMSGDVACLDIAPVPEGRQRSRFLAVGSYDNTIRILSLDPDDCMQILSLQSVSSPPESLLFLEVQASVGGEDGADHPANLFLNAGLQNGVLFRTVVDMVTGQLSDARSRFLGLRAPKLFSIVVRGRHAMLCLSSRPWLGYIQQGHFLLTPLSYETLEYAASFSSDQCAEGVVAVAGDALRVFTVERLGETFNETSIPLRYTPRKFVVQPKRKLLIIIESDQGAFTAEEREAQKKECFEAAGMGENGNAVQMENGGEDEDDNDPLSDEQYGYPKAESDKWVSCIRVLDPRTTQTTCLLELQDNEAAFSICTVNFHDKDYGTLLAVGTAKGLQYWPKRSFDAGYIHIYRFKEDGKVLELLHKTQVEGVPLALCQFQGRLLAGIGTVLRLYDLGKRRLLRKCENKLFPNTITSIHTYRDRIYVGDIQESFHYCKYRRDENQLYIFADDTVPRWLTAASHVDFDTMAGSDKFGNIYFVRLPQDVSDEIEEDPTGGKIKWEQGKLNGAPNKVEEIVQFHVGDVVTCLQKASLIPSGGEGIIYGTVMGSVGALLPFTSRDDVDFFSHLEMHLRQEHPPLCGRDHMAYRSAYFPVKDVIDGDLCEQFPTLPVDMQRKIADELDRTPAEILKKLEEIRNKII
;
A
#
# COMPACT_ATOMS: atom_id res chain seq x y z
N MET A 1 12.63 27.82 -0.08
CA MET A 1 11.33 27.10 -0.01
C MET A 1 11.63 25.81 0.74
N TYR A 2 10.96 25.51 1.85
CA TYR A 2 11.22 24.28 2.63
C TYR A 2 10.02 23.36 2.56
N LEU A 3 10.26 22.07 2.34
CA LEU A 3 9.22 21.05 2.22
C LEU A 3 9.31 20.02 3.35
N TYR A 4 8.16 19.46 3.71
CA TYR A 4 8.02 18.31 4.59
C TYR A 4 7.54 17.12 3.76
N SER A 5 8.32 16.03 3.73
CA SER A 5 7.96 14.79 3.03
C SER A 5 7.17 13.88 3.95
N LEU A 6 6.03 13.35 3.50
CA LEU A 6 5.25 12.36 4.23
C LEU A 6 4.69 11.29 3.28
N THR A 7 4.84 10.02 3.65
CA THR A 7 4.21 8.89 2.96
C THR A 7 2.77 8.70 3.45
N LEU A 8 1.80 8.79 2.53
CA LEU A 8 0.36 8.61 2.83
C LEU A 8 -0.08 7.16 2.67
N GLN A 9 0.37 6.51 1.59
CA GLN A 9 0.25 5.09 1.36
C GLN A 9 1.65 4.53 1.17
N ARG A 10 2.03 3.57 2.03
CA ARG A 10 3.33 2.89 1.94
C ARG A 10 3.43 2.05 0.68
N ALA A 11 4.65 1.72 0.27
CA ALA A 11 4.90 0.80 -0.84
C ALA A 11 4.13 -0.50 -0.63
N THR A 12 3.46 -0.97 -1.68
CA THR A 12 2.66 -2.20 -1.65
C THR A 12 3.34 -3.33 -2.40
N GLY A 13 4.22 -3.05 -3.36
CA GLY A 13 5.03 -4.04 -4.05
C GLY A 13 5.96 -4.84 -3.13
N MET A 14 6.10 -6.14 -3.39
CA MET A 14 6.95 -7.06 -2.62
C MET A 14 8.13 -7.55 -3.46
N VAL A 15 9.35 -7.20 -3.07
CA VAL A 15 10.58 -7.58 -3.80
C VAL A 15 11.05 -8.97 -3.38
N CYS A 16 10.94 -9.29 -2.10
CA CYS A 16 11.25 -10.62 -1.58
C CYS A 16 10.45 -10.92 -0.31
N ALA A 17 10.22 -12.21 -0.07
CA ALA A 17 9.55 -12.71 1.13
C ALA A 17 10.26 -13.97 1.68
N ILE A 18 10.32 -14.08 3.01
CA ILE A 18 10.87 -15.25 3.71
C ILE A 18 9.90 -15.69 4.81
N ILE A 19 9.91 -16.99 5.12
CA ILE A 19 9.09 -17.57 6.20
C ILE A 19 9.95 -18.06 7.34
N GLY A 20 9.44 -17.94 8.56
CA GLY A 20 10.11 -18.39 9.77
C GLY A 20 9.20 -18.32 10.99
N SER A 21 9.63 -18.96 12.07
CA SER A 21 9.09 -18.76 13.41
C SER A 21 9.86 -17.61 14.07
N PHE A 22 9.57 -16.39 13.62
CA PHE A 22 10.23 -15.17 14.08
C PHE A 22 9.75 -14.76 15.47
N SER A 23 8.51 -15.08 15.84
CA SER A 23 7.99 -14.87 17.21
C SER A 23 8.46 -15.93 18.20
N GLY A 24 9.06 -17.03 17.70
CA GLY A 24 9.37 -18.23 18.48
C GLY A 24 8.17 -19.16 18.64
N GLY A 25 8.44 -20.45 18.92
CA GLY A 25 7.41 -21.46 19.14
C GLY A 25 7.00 -22.19 17.86
N LYS A 26 5.69 -22.42 17.69
CA LYS A 26 5.13 -23.20 16.56
C LYS A 26 4.51 -22.34 15.45
N SER A 27 4.24 -21.06 15.70
CA SER A 27 3.68 -20.16 14.69
C SER A 27 4.70 -19.89 13.58
N GLN A 28 4.20 -19.63 12.38
CA GLN A 28 5.03 -19.13 11.29
C GLN A 28 4.50 -17.78 10.85
N GLU A 29 5.44 -16.86 10.65
CA GLU A 29 5.21 -15.55 10.12
C GLU A 29 5.99 -15.38 8.81
N ILE A 30 5.63 -14.34 8.06
CA ILE A 30 6.22 -14.01 6.76
C ILE A 30 6.86 -12.64 6.90
N VAL A 31 8.18 -12.55 6.67
CA VAL A 31 8.88 -11.27 6.57
C VAL A 31 8.98 -10.88 5.11
N VAL A 32 8.55 -9.66 4.80
CA VAL A 32 8.47 -9.16 3.42
C VAL A 32 9.25 -7.85 3.30
N ALA A 33 10.06 -7.72 2.24
CA ALA A 33 10.67 -6.44 1.87
C ALA A 33 9.89 -5.76 0.75
N ARG A 34 9.49 -4.51 1.01
CA ARG A 34 8.82 -3.63 0.04
C ARG A 34 9.75 -2.52 -0.43
N GLY A 35 10.93 -2.91 -0.91
CA GLY A 35 12.03 -2.00 -1.27
C GLY A 35 12.67 -1.35 -0.04
N LYS A 36 12.06 -0.28 0.48
CA LYS A 36 12.55 0.52 1.62
C LYS A 36 11.85 0.25 2.96
N ILE A 37 10.91 -0.71 2.98
CA ILE A 37 10.12 -1.08 4.16
C ILE A 37 10.29 -2.58 4.41
N LEU A 38 10.38 -2.96 5.70
CA LEU A 38 10.37 -4.34 6.16
C LEU A 38 9.09 -4.61 6.97
N ASP A 39 8.27 -5.53 6.49
CA ASP A 39 7.02 -5.93 7.13
C ASP A 39 7.14 -7.33 7.75
N LEU A 40 6.43 -7.54 8.86
CA LEU A 40 6.15 -8.86 9.43
C LEU A 40 4.64 -9.12 9.31
N LEU A 41 4.29 -10.15 8.54
CA LEU A 41 2.91 -10.56 8.27
C LEU A 41 2.61 -11.90 8.95
N ARG A 42 1.36 -12.11 9.35
CA ARG A 42 0.88 -13.39 9.86
C ARG A 42 -0.55 -13.65 9.37
N PRO A 43 -0.87 -14.84 8.83
CA PRO A 43 -2.26 -15.24 8.62
C PRO A 43 -2.93 -15.51 9.96
N ASP A 44 -4.12 -14.96 10.18
CA ASP A 44 -4.95 -15.27 11.34
C ASP A 44 -5.65 -16.64 11.23
N ASP A 45 -6.44 -17.00 12.24
CA ASP A 45 -7.14 -18.28 12.31
C ASP A 45 -8.20 -18.45 11.19
N ASN A 46 -8.67 -17.34 10.62
CA ASN A 46 -9.60 -17.30 9.48
C ASN A 46 -8.87 -17.29 8.13
N GLY A 47 -7.53 -17.30 8.13
CA GLY A 47 -6.72 -17.24 6.92
C GLY A 47 -6.62 -15.84 6.30
N LYS A 48 -6.95 -14.76 7.03
CA LYS A 48 -6.69 -13.39 6.57
C LYS A 48 -5.28 -12.94 6.97
N ILE A 49 -4.57 -12.29 6.06
CA ILE A 49 -3.23 -11.77 6.33
C ILE A 49 -3.33 -10.49 7.17
N GLN A 50 -2.60 -10.47 8.28
CA GLN A 50 -2.46 -9.32 9.17
C GLN A 50 -1.01 -8.83 9.19
N THR A 51 -0.82 -7.52 9.10
CA THR A 51 0.48 -6.87 9.31
C THR A 51 0.71 -6.66 10.80
N LEU A 52 1.67 -7.37 11.38
CA LEU A 52 2.04 -7.27 12.80
C LEU A 52 2.96 -6.07 13.06
N LEU A 53 3.94 -5.88 12.18
CA LEU A 53 4.96 -4.82 12.27
C LEU A 53 5.32 -4.35 10.87
N SER A 54 5.58 -3.05 10.73
CA SER A 54 6.03 -2.43 9.48
C SER A 54 7.00 -1.30 9.79
N VAL A 55 8.25 -1.43 9.35
CA VAL A 55 9.35 -0.51 9.68
C VAL A 55 9.99 0.04 8.40
N GLU A 56 10.09 1.35 8.29
CA GLU A 56 10.86 2.00 7.23
C GLU A 56 12.35 1.94 7.56
N ILE A 57 13.13 1.35 6.66
CA ILE A 57 14.55 1.05 6.90
C ILE A 57 15.50 2.11 6.34
N PHE A 58 14.96 3.13 5.64
CA PHE A 58 15.70 4.21 4.96
C PHE A 58 16.92 3.71 4.16
N GLY A 59 16.67 2.69 3.34
CA GLY A 59 17.66 2.02 2.50
C GLY A 59 16.97 1.13 1.48
N VAL A 60 17.73 0.33 0.75
CA VAL A 60 17.20 -0.62 -0.24
C VAL A 60 17.54 -2.04 0.19
N VAL A 61 16.52 -2.83 0.52
CA VAL A 61 16.70 -4.28 0.74
C VAL A 61 16.93 -4.94 -0.61
N ARG A 62 18.04 -5.68 -0.73
CA ARG A 62 18.43 -6.38 -1.96
C ARG A 62 18.33 -7.88 -1.82
N SER A 63 18.51 -8.40 -0.61
CA SER A 63 18.40 -9.82 -0.30
C SER A 63 17.97 -10.03 1.16
N LEU A 64 17.16 -11.08 1.37
CA LEU A 64 16.69 -11.52 2.68
C LEU A 64 16.93 -13.03 2.81
N ALA A 65 17.37 -13.45 3.98
CA ALA A 65 17.45 -14.87 4.33
C ALA A 65 17.06 -15.08 5.80
N GLN A 66 16.45 -16.22 6.10
CA GLN A 66 16.18 -16.66 7.46
C GLN A 66 17.19 -17.72 7.88
N PHE A 67 17.51 -17.79 9.17
CA PHE A 67 18.23 -18.93 9.71
C PHE A 67 17.90 -19.22 11.16
N ARG A 68 18.15 -20.47 11.55
CA ARG A 68 17.98 -20.95 12.92
C ARG A 68 19.30 -21.50 13.44
N LEU A 69 19.74 -21.02 14.60
CA LEU A 69 20.85 -21.65 15.30
C LEU A 69 20.47 -23.07 15.75
N THR A 70 21.42 -23.99 15.74
CA THR A 70 21.18 -25.38 16.16
C THR A 70 20.64 -25.43 17.60
N GLY A 71 19.45 -26.02 17.76
CA GLY A 71 18.74 -26.15 19.04
C GLY A 71 17.94 -24.92 19.48
N ALA A 72 17.94 -23.81 18.72
CA ALA A 72 17.08 -22.66 18.98
C ALA A 72 15.63 -22.90 18.52
N GLN A 73 14.69 -22.13 19.08
CA GLN A 73 13.26 -22.18 18.72
C GLN A 73 12.80 -20.99 17.87
N LYS A 74 13.69 -20.04 17.61
CA LYS A 74 13.40 -18.76 16.95
C LYS A 74 14.31 -18.58 15.75
N ASP A 75 13.74 -18.04 14.68
CA ASP A 75 14.47 -17.72 13.45
C ASP A 75 14.97 -16.27 13.49
N TYR A 76 16.21 -16.06 13.06
CA TYR A 76 16.81 -14.76 12.82
C TYR A 76 16.65 -14.35 11.36
N ILE A 77 16.72 -13.05 11.10
CA ILE A 77 16.61 -12.47 9.75
C ILE A 77 17.96 -11.86 9.40
N VAL A 78 18.56 -12.28 8.28
CA VAL A 78 19.77 -11.67 7.73
C VAL A 78 19.36 -10.78 6.56
N VAL A 79 19.82 -9.53 6.58
CA VAL A 79 19.47 -8.52 5.58
C VAL A 79 20.72 -8.05 4.83
N GLY A 80 20.72 -8.25 3.50
CA GLY A 80 21.64 -7.61 2.57
C GLY A 80 21.00 -6.35 1.99
N SER A 81 21.62 -5.19 2.24
CA SER A 81 21.09 -3.89 1.81
C SER A 81 22.11 -3.08 1.01
N ASP A 82 21.75 -1.86 0.62
CA ASP A 82 22.65 -0.88 -0.01
C ASP A 82 23.63 -0.20 0.98
N SER A 83 23.66 -0.57 2.26
CA SER A 83 24.49 0.13 3.25
C SER A 83 25.99 -0.20 3.20
N GLY A 84 26.38 -1.31 2.57
CA GLY A 84 27.74 -1.87 2.72
C GLY A 84 27.96 -2.57 4.07
N ARG A 85 26.85 -2.89 4.76
CA ARG A 85 26.81 -3.62 6.03
C ARG A 85 25.88 -4.82 5.93
N ILE A 86 26.17 -5.88 6.68
CA ILE A 86 25.28 -7.02 6.90
C ILE A 86 24.63 -6.85 8.26
N VAL A 87 23.31 -7.02 8.31
CA VAL A 87 22.54 -6.86 9.54
C VAL A 87 21.81 -8.16 9.87
N ILE A 88 21.85 -8.55 11.14
CA ILE A 88 21.06 -9.67 11.66
C ILE A 88 20.03 -9.11 12.64
N LEU A 89 18.76 -9.39 12.38
CA LEU A 89 17.61 -8.95 13.15
C LEU A 89 16.95 -10.11 13.89
N GLU A 90 16.33 -9.79 15.01
CA GLU A 90 15.46 -10.67 15.77
C GLU A 90 14.14 -9.95 16.05
N TYR A 91 13.00 -10.58 15.80
CA TYR A 91 11.70 -9.98 16.11
C TYR A 91 11.37 -10.14 17.59
N ASN A 92 11.08 -9.04 18.28
CA ASN A 92 10.68 -9.05 19.69
C ASN A 92 9.15 -8.95 19.79
N LYS A 93 8.47 -10.06 20.14
CA LYS A 93 6.99 -10.10 20.27
C LYS A 93 6.51 -9.14 21.37
N GLU A 94 7.21 -9.07 22.50
CA GLU A 94 6.80 -8.25 23.63
C GLU A 94 6.81 -6.77 23.25
N LYS A 95 7.92 -6.28 22.68
CA LYS A 95 8.04 -4.86 22.27
C LYS A 95 7.40 -4.54 20.93
N ASN A 96 6.99 -5.56 20.17
CA ASN A 96 6.60 -5.49 18.77
C ASN A 96 7.59 -4.67 17.91
N TYR A 97 8.88 -5.05 17.96
CA TYR A 97 9.97 -4.33 17.30
C TYR A 97 11.05 -5.29 16.75
N PHE A 98 11.85 -4.86 15.78
CA PHE A 98 13.00 -5.63 15.29
C PHE A 98 14.28 -5.23 16.04
N ASP A 99 14.74 -6.10 16.93
CA ASP A 99 16.01 -5.92 17.61
C ASP A 99 17.16 -6.15 16.63
N LYS A 100 18.03 -5.14 16.50
CA LYS A 100 19.26 -5.22 15.69
C LYS A 100 20.34 -5.93 16.49
N ILE A 101 20.49 -7.24 16.28
CA ILE A 101 21.39 -8.10 17.05
C ILE A 101 22.85 -7.89 16.63
N HIS A 102 23.12 -7.88 15.32
CA HIS A 102 24.46 -7.63 14.77
C HIS A 102 24.41 -6.70 13.57
N GLN A 103 25.46 -5.90 13.41
CA GLN A 103 25.67 -5.02 12.26
C GLN A 103 27.17 -4.95 11.95
N GLU A 104 27.61 -5.69 10.93
CA GLU A 104 29.02 -5.74 10.52
C GLU A 104 29.25 -4.94 9.23
N THR A 105 30.30 -4.13 9.20
CA THR A 105 30.65 -3.30 8.04
C THR A 105 31.70 -3.98 7.19
N PHE A 106 31.45 -4.14 5.88
CA PHE A 106 32.38 -4.79 4.95
C PHE A 106 32.70 -3.95 3.71
N GLY A 107 31.92 -2.91 3.42
CA GLY A 107 32.07 -2.15 2.18
C GLY A 107 31.48 -0.75 2.22
N LYS A 108 31.48 -0.09 1.06
CA LYS A 108 30.87 1.23 0.87
C LYS A 108 29.38 1.10 0.54
N SER A 109 28.61 2.12 0.89
CA SER A 109 27.19 2.20 0.55
C SER A 109 26.91 2.41 -0.94
N GLY A 110 25.67 2.11 -1.35
CA GLY A 110 25.12 2.13 -2.69
C GLY A 110 24.98 0.72 -3.30
N CYS A 111 24.07 0.59 -4.28
CA CYS A 111 23.90 -0.62 -5.08
C CYS A 111 25.06 -0.79 -6.07
N ARG A 112 26.25 -1.11 -5.56
CA ARG A 112 27.48 -1.22 -6.36
C ARG A 112 27.63 -2.60 -7.00
N ARG A 113 28.36 -2.64 -8.11
CA ARG A 113 28.67 -3.86 -8.89
C ARG A 113 29.49 -4.88 -8.09
N ILE A 114 30.50 -4.41 -7.36
CA ILE A 114 31.48 -5.27 -6.67
C ILE A 114 31.32 -5.33 -5.15
N VAL A 115 30.40 -4.56 -4.54
CA VAL A 115 30.20 -4.60 -3.08
C VAL A 115 29.07 -5.59 -2.77
N PRO A 116 29.28 -6.55 -1.83
CA PRO A 116 28.26 -7.54 -1.49
C PRO A 116 26.94 -6.95 -0.99
N GLY A 117 25.85 -7.68 -1.22
CA GLY A 117 24.50 -7.29 -0.80
C GLY A 117 23.39 -7.76 -1.75
N GLN A 118 23.74 -8.05 -3.01
CA GLN A 118 22.78 -8.54 -4.00
C GLN A 118 22.34 -9.97 -3.73
N TYR A 119 23.28 -10.84 -3.36
CA TYR A 119 23.01 -12.24 -3.10
C TYR A 119 23.31 -12.57 -1.64
N LEU A 120 22.49 -13.43 -1.06
CA LEU A 120 22.61 -13.87 0.32
C LEU A 120 22.18 -15.33 0.40
N ALA A 121 23.02 -16.14 1.04
CA ALA A 121 22.77 -17.55 1.27
C ALA A 121 23.18 -17.91 2.70
N VAL A 122 22.47 -18.85 3.31
CA VAL A 122 22.75 -19.33 4.67
C VAL A 122 22.89 -20.85 4.66
N ASP A 123 23.85 -21.36 5.43
CA ASP A 123 23.94 -22.78 5.75
C ASP A 123 22.62 -23.24 6.39
N PRO A 124 21.97 -24.31 5.89
CA PRO A 124 20.67 -24.75 6.41
C PRO A 124 20.64 -25.15 7.89
N LYS A 125 21.81 -25.38 8.54
CA LYS A 125 21.91 -25.61 9.99
C LYS A 125 22.26 -24.33 10.79
N GLY A 126 22.29 -23.18 10.12
CA GLY A 126 22.50 -21.87 10.71
C GLY A 126 23.92 -21.60 11.21
N ARG A 127 24.95 -22.28 10.65
CA ARG A 127 26.34 -22.17 11.11
C ARG A 127 27.17 -21.12 10.38
N ALA A 128 26.74 -20.71 9.19
CA ALA A 128 27.43 -19.71 8.39
C ALA A 128 26.48 -18.99 7.43
N ALA A 129 26.78 -17.75 7.08
CA ALA A 129 26.08 -16.99 6.06
C ALA A 129 27.07 -16.42 5.04
N MET A 130 26.74 -16.51 3.76
CA MET A 130 27.51 -15.99 2.64
C MET A 130 26.77 -14.83 1.98
N ILE A 131 27.45 -13.69 1.84
CA ILE A 131 26.94 -12.49 1.15
C ILE A 131 27.79 -12.23 -0.09
N GLY A 132 27.13 -11.99 -1.23
CA GLY A 132 27.77 -11.86 -2.54
C GLY A 132 27.40 -10.58 -3.28
N ALA A 133 28.34 -10.08 -4.08
CA ALA A 133 28.13 -9.01 -5.06
C ALA A 133 27.74 -9.60 -6.43
N CYS A 134 27.34 -8.74 -7.38
CA CYS A 134 27.12 -9.16 -8.77
C CYS A 134 28.43 -9.65 -9.42
N GLU A 135 29.56 -9.11 -8.98
CA GLU A 135 30.88 -9.48 -9.48
C GLU A 135 31.92 -9.54 -8.36
N LYS A 136 32.88 -10.45 -8.51
CA LYS A 136 34.13 -10.52 -7.75
C LYS A 136 34.00 -10.89 -6.28
N GLN A 137 33.41 -10.02 -5.46
CA GLN A 137 33.48 -10.14 -4.00
C GLN A 137 32.38 -11.04 -3.46
N LYS A 138 32.80 -11.99 -2.61
CA LYS A 138 31.94 -12.81 -1.77
C LYS A 138 32.60 -12.93 -0.39
N LEU A 139 31.80 -12.84 0.66
CA LEU A 139 32.22 -12.89 2.06
C LEU A 139 31.39 -13.93 2.82
N VAL A 140 32.03 -14.67 3.72
CA VAL A 140 31.38 -15.67 4.55
C VAL A 140 31.58 -15.32 6.02
N TYR A 141 30.49 -15.34 6.79
CA TYR A 141 30.47 -15.11 8.22
C TYR A 141 30.10 -16.41 8.93
N VAL A 142 30.87 -16.78 9.97
CA VAL A 142 30.55 -17.90 10.85
C VAL A 142 29.60 -17.41 11.93
N LEU A 143 28.53 -18.17 12.16
CA LEU A 143 27.46 -17.88 13.10
C LEU A 143 27.53 -18.89 14.24
N ASN A 144 27.71 -18.39 15.46
CA ASN A 144 27.83 -19.21 16.66
C ASN A 144 26.95 -18.66 17.78
N ARG A 145 26.95 -19.35 18.93
CA ARG A 145 26.33 -18.86 20.17
C ARG A 145 27.33 -18.81 21.31
N ASP A 146 27.23 -17.78 22.15
CA ASP A 146 28.01 -17.69 23.38
C ASP A 146 27.44 -18.60 24.49
N THR A 147 28.07 -18.58 25.67
CA THR A 147 27.61 -19.35 26.84
C THR A 147 26.25 -18.88 27.38
N ALA A 148 25.82 -17.67 27.04
CA ALA A 148 24.51 -17.12 27.35
C ALA A 148 23.48 -17.38 26.23
N ALA A 149 23.81 -18.25 25.27
CA ALA A 149 23.00 -18.58 24.10
C ALA A 149 22.69 -17.42 23.16
N ARG A 150 23.45 -16.31 23.24
CA ARG A 150 23.32 -15.18 22.32
C ARG A 150 24.10 -15.46 21.04
N LEU A 151 23.52 -15.06 19.91
CA LEU A 151 24.18 -15.13 18.61
C LEU A 151 25.49 -14.33 18.62
N THR A 152 26.54 -14.91 18.05
CA THR A 152 27.82 -14.24 17.76
C THR A 152 28.17 -14.42 16.29
N ILE A 153 28.82 -13.40 15.72
CA ILE A 153 29.27 -13.37 14.33
C ILE A 153 30.80 -13.25 14.29
N SER A 154 31.44 -14.00 13.39
CA SER A 154 32.90 -13.91 13.20
C SER A 154 33.30 -12.71 12.33
N SER A 155 34.60 -12.46 12.23
CA SER A 155 35.15 -11.67 11.12
C SER A 155 34.83 -12.34 9.78
N PRO A 156 34.68 -11.56 8.69
CA PRO A 156 34.38 -12.11 7.38
C PRO A 156 35.57 -12.88 6.81
N LEU A 157 35.27 -14.02 6.17
CA LEU A 157 36.21 -14.80 5.39
C LEU A 157 36.00 -14.51 3.90
N GLU A 158 37.08 -14.23 3.18
CA GLU A 158 37.01 -13.81 1.77
C GLU A 158 36.96 -15.01 0.82
N ALA A 159 36.05 -14.96 -0.15
CA ALA A 159 35.93 -15.92 -1.26
C ALA A 159 35.94 -15.19 -2.62
N HIS A 160 36.86 -14.24 -2.78
CA HIS A 160 36.92 -13.36 -3.94
C HIS A 160 37.44 -14.05 -5.20
N LYS A 161 36.86 -13.71 -6.36
CA LYS A 161 37.35 -14.17 -7.68
C LYS A 161 37.16 -13.08 -8.73
N SER A 162 38.26 -12.46 -9.19
CA SER A 162 38.24 -11.40 -10.20
C SER A 162 37.64 -11.88 -11.54
N HIS A 163 37.05 -10.95 -12.30
CA HIS A 163 36.46 -11.19 -13.62
C HIS A 163 35.35 -12.25 -13.64
N THR A 164 34.65 -12.44 -12.51
CA THR A 164 33.59 -13.43 -12.40
C THR A 164 32.27 -12.77 -12.03
N ILE A 165 31.28 -12.93 -12.91
CA ILE A 165 29.88 -12.52 -12.70
C ILE A 165 29.17 -13.65 -11.95
N THR A 166 28.39 -13.28 -10.93
CA THR A 166 27.55 -14.23 -10.16
C THR A 166 26.09 -14.05 -10.54
N TYR A 167 25.40 -15.15 -10.84
CA TYR A 167 23.99 -15.17 -11.25
C TYR A 167 23.04 -15.64 -10.13
N SER A 168 23.50 -16.57 -9.29
CA SER A 168 22.73 -17.10 -8.15
C SER A 168 23.69 -17.66 -7.10
N ILE A 169 23.30 -17.63 -5.82
CA ILE A 169 24.00 -18.28 -4.71
C ILE A 169 22.97 -19.01 -3.84
N CYS A 170 23.25 -20.23 -3.40
CA CYS A 170 22.47 -20.91 -2.36
C CYS A 170 23.37 -21.67 -1.38
N GLY A 171 22.87 -21.92 -0.17
CA GLY A 171 23.50 -22.85 0.75
C GLY A 171 23.23 -24.29 0.31
N VAL A 172 24.18 -25.19 0.48
CA VAL A 172 24.00 -26.63 0.26
C VAL A 172 23.76 -27.29 1.61
N ASP A 173 22.71 -28.10 1.75
CA ASP A 173 22.45 -28.82 3.00
C ASP A 173 23.36 -30.04 3.11
N CYS A 174 24.53 -29.87 3.74
CA CYS A 174 25.49 -30.95 3.95
C CYS A 174 25.32 -31.62 5.33
N GLY A 175 24.15 -31.53 5.96
CA GLY A 175 23.97 -32.01 7.32
C GLY A 175 24.87 -31.25 8.29
N PHE A 176 25.77 -31.96 9.00
CA PHE A 176 26.74 -31.35 9.93
C PHE A 176 28.18 -31.34 9.41
N ASP A 177 28.41 -31.71 8.14
CA ASP A 177 29.72 -31.54 7.50
C ASP A 177 30.03 -30.06 7.28
N ASN A 178 31.25 -29.75 6.84
CA ASN A 178 31.67 -28.38 6.54
C ASN A 178 30.63 -27.67 5.65
N PRO A 179 30.18 -26.44 6.00
CA PRO A 179 29.20 -25.71 5.19
C PRO A 179 29.69 -25.49 3.76
N ILE A 180 28.81 -25.70 2.78
CA ILE A 180 29.08 -25.46 1.37
C ILE A 180 28.08 -24.44 0.82
N PHE A 181 28.58 -23.50 0.00
CA PHE A 181 27.78 -22.56 -0.76
C PHE A 181 27.99 -22.79 -2.26
N ALA A 182 26.89 -22.94 -3.00
CA ALA A 182 26.91 -23.10 -4.44
C ALA A 182 26.64 -21.75 -5.13
N ALA A 183 27.36 -21.47 -6.21
CA ALA A 183 27.16 -20.26 -7.01
C ALA A 183 27.19 -20.57 -8.52
N ILE A 184 26.31 -19.91 -9.30
CA ILE A 184 26.40 -19.89 -10.77
C ILE A 184 27.29 -18.72 -11.17
N GLU A 185 28.35 -19.02 -11.91
CA GLU A 185 29.43 -18.09 -12.22
C GLU A 185 29.78 -18.07 -13.71
N LEU A 186 30.14 -16.91 -14.24
CA LEU A 186 30.70 -16.77 -15.59
C LEU A 186 31.98 -15.93 -15.52
N ASP A 187 33.09 -16.49 -16.01
CA ASP A 187 34.35 -15.75 -16.17
C ASP A 187 34.33 -15.02 -17.52
N TYR A 188 34.61 -13.72 -17.51
CA TYR A 188 34.61 -12.88 -18.71
C TYR A 188 36.02 -12.36 -19.07
N SER A 189 37.07 -12.83 -18.39
CA SER A 189 38.44 -12.33 -18.58
C SER A 189 38.99 -12.55 -19.99
N GLU A 190 38.63 -13.65 -20.65
CA GLU A 190 39.01 -13.93 -22.05
C GLU A 190 38.17 -13.10 -23.03
N ALA A 191 36.87 -12.94 -22.75
CA ALA A 191 35.95 -12.16 -23.58
C ALA A 191 36.38 -10.68 -23.69
N ASP A 192 36.87 -10.08 -22.60
CA ASP A 192 37.38 -8.69 -22.59
C ASP A 192 38.66 -8.52 -23.42
N GLN A 193 39.41 -9.60 -23.65
CA GLN A 193 40.69 -9.58 -24.38
C GLN A 193 40.54 -9.97 -25.86
N ASP A 194 39.37 -10.47 -26.27
CA ASP A 194 39.11 -10.92 -27.62
C ASP A 194 38.24 -9.92 -28.41
N PRO A 195 38.84 -9.09 -29.28
CA PRO A 195 38.09 -8.14 -30.11
C PRO A 195 37.22 -8.82 -31.19
N THR A 196 37.38 -10.12 -31.44
CA THR A 196 36.57 -10.85 -32.42
C THR A 196 35.20 -11.24 -31.87
N GLY A 197 35.05 -11.29 -30.54
CA GLY A 197 33.82 -11.72 -29.86
C GLY A 197 33.60 -13.23 -29.84
N LEU A 198 34.54 -14.05 -30.33
CA LEU A 198 34.44 -15.50 -30.29
C LEU A 198 34.48 -16.02 -28.85
N ALA A 199 35.40 -15.51 -28.03
CA ALA A 199 35.50 -15.90 -26.62
C ALA A 199 34.22 -15.56 -25.82
N ALA A 200 33.53 -14.46 -26.18
CA ALA A 200 32.25 -14.10 -25.57
C ALA A 200 31.13 -15.09 -25.95
N ASN A 201 31.11 -15.55 -27.21
CA ASN A 201 30.12 -16.53 -27.68
C ASN A 201 30.37 -17.94 -27.13
N GLU A 202 31.63 -18.31 -26.89
CA GLU A 202 32.02 -19.62 -26.36
C GLU A 202 31.98 -19.69 -24.83
N ALA A 203 31.89 -18.54 -24.14
CA ALA A 203 31.91 -18.47 -22.68
C ALA A 203 30.82 -19.35 -22.04
N GLN A 204 31.20 -20.15 -21.04
CA GLN A 204 30.31 -21.10 -20.36
C GLN A 204 30.12 -20.75 -18.89
N LYS A 205 28.87 -20.81 -18.43
CA LYS A 205 28.54 -20.75 -17.01
C LYS A 205 29.06 -22.00 -16.29
N HIS A 206 29.48 -21.80 -15.05
CA HIS A 206 29.96 -22.84 -14.16
C HIS A 206 29.17 -22.83 -12.85
N LEU A 207 28.86 -24.01 -12.33
CA LEU A 207 28.41 -24.20 -10.96
C LEU A 207 29.64 -24.44 -10.07
N THR A 208 29.87 -23.52 -9.14
CA THR A 208 31.02 -23.53 -8.23
C THR A 208 30.56 -23.81 -6.80
N PHE A 209 31.18 -24.76 -6.11
CA PHE A 209 31.00 -25.01 -4.68
C PHE A 209 32.16 -24.41 -3.88
N TYR A 210 31.81 -23.54 -2.93
CA TYR A 210 32.71 -22.95 -1.95
C TYR A 210 32.52 -23.65 -0.61
N GLU A 211 33.58 -24.28 -0.09
CA GLU A 211 33.56 -24.96 1.21
C GLU A 211 34.18 -24.06 2.28
N LEU A 212 33.45 -23.90 3.37
CA LEU A 212 33.94 -23.31 4.61
C LEU A 212 34.51 -24.41 5.50
N ASP A 213 35.83 -24.48 5.60
CA ASP A 213 36.47 -25.37 6.57
C ASP A 213 36.43 -24.71 7.95
N LEU A 214 35.56 -25.21 8.83
CA LEU A 214 35.39 -24.67 10.19
C LEU A 214 36.63 -24.90 11.09
N GLY A 215 37.45 -25.91 10.80
CA GLY A 215 38.66 -26.21 11.55
C GLY A 215 39.84 -25.32 11.15
N LEU A 216 40.00 -25.10 9.84
CA LEU A 216 41.06 -24.23 9.28
C LEU A 216 40.63 -22.75 9.19
N ASN A 217 39.34 -22.46 9.39
CA ASN A 217 38.74 -21.11 9.35
C ASN A 217 39.06 -20.36 8.04
N HIS A 218 38.90 -21.02 6.90
CA HIS A 218 39.05 -20.42 5.57
C HIS A 218 38.03 -20.98 4.60
N VAL A 219 37.75 -20.22 3.53
CA VAL A 219 36.86 -20.64 2.45
C VAL A 219 37.71 -21.04 1.24
N SER A 220 37.45 -22.21 0.69
CA SER A 220 38.13 -22.70 -0.51
C SER A 220 37.12 -23.00 -1.63
N ARG A 221 37.55 -22.83 -2.88
CA ARG A 221 36.75 -23.18 -4.05
C ARG A 221 36.94 -24.67 -4.33
N LYS A 222 36.12 -25.50 -3.67
CA LYS A 222 36.29 -26.96 -3.59
C LYS A 222 36.02 -27.67 -4.92
N TRP A 223 34.97 -27.26 -5.63
CA TRP A 223 34.51 -27.93 -6.84
C TRP A 223 33.90 -26.92 -7.82
N SER A 224 34.04 -27.18 -9.11
CA SER A 224 33.54 -26.33 -10.18
C SER A 224 33.30 -27.19 -11.41
N ASP A 225 32.14 -27.06 -12.05
CA ASP A 225 31.81 -27.78 -13.28
C ASP A 225 30.89 -26.95 -14.19
N GLN A 226 30.90 -27.24 -15.48
CA GLN A 226 30.09 -26.52 -16.46
C GLN A 226 28.60 -26.77 -16.27
N VAL A 227 27.80 -25.75 -16.54
CA VAL A 227 26.34 -25.80 -16.55
C VAL A 227 25.78 -25.05 -17.75
N ASP A 228 24.51 -25.31 -18.05
CA ASP A 228 23.79 -24.66 -19.14
C ASP A 228 23.86 -23.12 -19.05
N ASN A 229 24.08 -22.45 -20.18
CA ASN A 229 24.18 -20.99 -20.24
C ASN A 229 22.84 -20.28 -19.94
N GLY A 230 21.70 -20.98 -20.06
CA GLY A 230 20.38 -20.54 -19.61
C GLY A 230 20.18 -20.63 -18.09
N ALA A 231 21.13 -21.18 -17.32
CA ALA A 231 21.01 -21.33 -15.88
C ALA A 231 20.84 -19.96 -15.17
N ASN A 232 19.75 -19.81 -14.41
CA ASN A 232 19.37 -18.53 -13.80
C ASN A 232 19.13 -18.63 -12.28
N MET A 233 18.74 -19.79 -11.74
CA MET A 233 18.39 -19.95 -10.32
C MET A 233 18.94 -21.26 -9.75
N LEU A 234 19.31 -21.23 -8.47
CA LEU A 234 19.67 -22.41 -7.68
C LEU A 234 18.63 -22.65 -6.59
N VAL A 235 18.28 -23.92 -6.35
CA VAL A 235 17.41 -24.34 -5.25
C VAL A 235 18.13 -25.39 -4.39
N THR A 236 18.17 -25.15 -3.09
CA THR A 236 18.80 -26.06 -2.12
C THR A 236 18.02 -27.37 -2.02
N VAL A 237 18.68 -28.51 -2.22
CA VAL A 237 18.11 -29.83 -1.97
C VAL A 237 18.38 -30.23 -0.52
N PRO A 238 17.37 -30.67 0.26
CA PRO A 238 17.58 -31.17 1.63
C PRO A 238 18.63 -32.28 1.67
N GLY A 239 19.45 -32.29 2.73
CA GLY A 239 20.55 -33.23 2.87
C GLY A 239 20.76 -33.75 4.28
N GLY A 240 21.79 -34.58 4.47
CA GLY A 240 22.01 -35.32 5.70
C GLY A 240 20.94 -36.41 5.88
N GLY A 241 20.33 -36.49 7.07
CA GLY A 241 19.28 -37.50 7.33
C GLY A 241 17.95 -37.27 6.60
N ASP A 242 17.81 -36.16 5.87
CA ASP A 242 16.55 -35.70 5.30
C ASP A 242 16.47 -35.80 3.76
N GLY A 243 17.57 -36.10 3.09
CA GLY A 243 17.64 -36.13 1.62
C GLY A 243 19.07 -36.26 1.08
N PRO A 244 19.24 -36.24 -0.25
CA PRO A 244 20.50 -36.57 -0.92
C PRO A 244 21.51 -35.40 -1.01
N SER A 245 21.19 -34.22 -0.46
CA SER A 245 21.99 -32.98 -0.63
C SER A 245 22.11 -32.56 -2.11
N GLY A 246 22.97 -31.58 -2.39
CA GLY A 246 23.17 -31.01 -3.73
C GLY A 246 22.23 -29.83 -4.03
N VAL A 247 22.10 -29.51 -5.31
CA VAL A 247 21.30 -28.37 -5.79
C VAL A 247 20.49 -28.73 -7.03
N LEU A 248 19.33 -28.08 -7.18
CA LEU A 248 18.65 -27.97 -8.46
C LEU A 248 19.14 -26.71 -9.17
N VAL A 249 19.67 -26.88 -10.37
CA VAL A 249 20.01 -25.82 -11.32
C VAL A 249 18.82 -25.64 -12.25
N CYS A 250 18.13 -24.51 -12.13
CA CYS A 250 17.08 -24.12 -13.07
C CYS A 250 17.72 -23.40 -14.25
N ALA A 251 17.45 -23.90 -15.46
CA ALA A 251 17.94 -23.35 -16.72
C ALA A 251 16.79 -23.21 -17.72
N GLU A 252 17.07 -22.57 -18.85
CA GLU A 252 16.08 -22.42 -19.91
C GLU A 252 15.61 -23.79 -20.41
N ASN A 253 14.31 -24.06 -20.28
CA ASN A 253 13.64 -25.33 -20.60
C ASN A 253 13.98 -26.55 -19.72
N PHE A 254 14.91 -26.46 -18.76
CA PHE A 254 15.36 -27.60 -17.97
C PHE A 254 15.44 -27.33 -16.47
N VAL A 255 15.21 -28.38 -15.68
CA VAL A 255 15.66 -28.47 -14.28
C VAL A 255 16.68 -29.59 -14.19
N ILE A 256 17.83 -29.30 -13.57
CA ILE A 256 18.97 -30.22 -13.51
C ILE A 256 19.38 -30.40 -12.05
N TYR A 257 19.30 -31.63 -11.53
CA TYR A 257 19.93 -31.99 -10.27
C TYR A 257 21.43 -32.18 -10.47
N LYS A 258 22.24 -31.48 -9.67
CA LYS A 258 23.70 -31.54 -9.73
C LYS A 258 24.31 -31.59 -8.33
N ASN A 259 25.26 -32.50 -8.13
CA ASN A 259 25.99 -32.65 -6.86
C ASN A 259 27.42 -33.16 -7.13
N GLN A 260 28.34 -32.90 -6.21
CA GLN A 260 29.74 -33.34 -6.33
C GLN A 260 29.81 -34.88 -6.36
N GLY A 261 30.43 -35.44 -7.40
CA GLY A 261 30.58 -36.89 -7.55
C GLY A 261 29.29 -37.63 -7.96
N HIS A 262 28.25 -36.90 -8.38
CA HIS A 262 27.00 -37.43 -8.89
C HIS A 262 26.81 -37.03 -10.38
N PRO A 263 26.33 -37.92 -11.26
CA PRO A 263 26.02 -37.54 -12.63
C PRO A 263 24.83 -36.57 -12.69
N ASP A 264 24.80 -35.69 -13.69
CA ASP A 264 23.70 -34.76 -13.89
C ASP A 264 22.40 -35.52 -14.22
N ILE A 265 21.32 -35.19 -13.50
CA ILE A 265 19.97 -35.71 -13.79
C ILE A 265 19.11 -34.54 -14.22
N ARG A 266 18.58 -34.59 -15.45
CA ARG A 266 17.84 -33.49 -16.06
C ARG A 266 16.42 -33.91 -16.45
N ALA A 267 15.49 -32.98 -16.35
CA ALA A 267 14.13 -33.11 -16.86
C ALA A 267 13.72 -31.82 -17.58
N VAL A 268 12.91 -31.96 -18.64
CA VAL A 268 12.35 -30.82 -19.38
C VAL A 268 11.22 -30.18 -18.58
N ILE A 269 11.15 -28.85 -18.61
CA ILE A 269 10.02 -28.11 -18.04
C ILE A 269 8.82 -28.30 -19.00
N PRO A 270 7.67 -28.82 -18.55
CA PRO A 270 6.49 -28.92 -19.40
C PRO A 270 6.05 -27.54 -19.92
N ARG A 271 5.62 -27.48 -21.17
CA ARG A 271 5.26 -26.24 -21.88
C ARG A 271 3.77 -26.18 -22.16
N ARG A 272 3.17 -24.99 -22.15
CA ARG A 272 1.79 -24.83 -22.63
C ARG A 272 1.73 -25.05 -24.13
N ALA A 273 0.64 -25.63 -24.61
CA ALA A 273 0.46 -25.92 -26.03
C ALA A 273 0.35 -24.67 -26.93
N ASP A 274 -0.03 -23.53 -26.36
CA ASP A 274 -0.22 -22.24 -27.04
C ASP A 274 1.07 -21.39 -27.14
N LEU A 275 2.17 -21.83 -26.54
CA LEU A 275 3.44 -21.10 -26.56
C LEU A 275 4.22 -21.35 -27.87
N PRO A 276 4.76 -20.30 -28.53
CA PRO A 276 5.61 -20.46 -29.70
C PRO A 276 6.84 -21.32 -29.42
N ALA A 277 7.19 -22.23 -30.33
CA ALA A 277 8.30 -23.19 -30.16
C ALA A 277 9.65 -22.50 -29.85
N GLU A 278 9.92 -21.37 -30.51
CA GLU A 278 11.16 -20.59 -30.38
C GLU A 278 11.35 -19.95 -29.00
N ARG A 279 10.30 -19.86 -28.19
CA ARG A 279 10.34 -19.19 -26.89
C ARG A 279 10.68 -20.18 -25.78
N GLY A 280 11.81 -20.02 -25.09
CA GLY A 280 12.16 -20.83 -23.94
C GLY A 280 11.27 -20.57 -22.71
N VAL A 281 11.40 -21.43 -21.69
CA VAL A 281 10.71 -21.30 -20.40
C VAL A 281 11.73 -21.24 -19.27
N LEU A 282 11.63 -20.21 -18.42
CA LEU A 282 12.47 -20.03 -17.24
C LEU A 282 11.67 -20.18 -15.94
N ILE A 283 12.36 -20.66 -14.90
CA ILE A 283 11.86 -20.62 -13.52
C ILE A 283 12.20 -19.27 -12.90
N VAL A 284 11.22 -18.62 -12.28
CA VAL A 284 11.36 -17.26 -11.70
C VAL A 284 11.23 -17.24 -10.18
N SER A 285 10.62 -18.26 -9.60
CA SER A 285 10.37 -18.36 -8.16
C SER A 285 10.35 -19.82 -7.73
N ALA A 286 10.83 -20.10 -6.52
CA ALA A 286 10.91 -21.45 -5.98
C ALA A 286 10.60 -21.49 -4.48
N SER A 287 10.00 -22.58 -4.02
CA SER A 287 9.80 -22.88 -2.61
C SER A 287 10.14 -24.34 -2.30
N VAL A 288 10.76 -24.58 -1.15
CA VAL A 288 11.10 -25.93 -0.69
C VAL A 288 10.18 -26.26 0.49
N HIS A 289 9.38 -27.32 0.35
CA HIS A 289 8.60 -27.84 1.47
C HIS A 289 9.22 -29.12 2.00
N LYS A 290 9.42 -29.16 3.32
CA LYS A 290 10.01 -30.30 4.01
C LYS A 290 9.10 -30.80 5.11
N GLN A 291 8.80 -32.09 5.06
CA GLN A 291 8.17 -32.86 6.12
C GLN A 291 9.15 -33.93 6.63
N LYS A 292 8.81 -34.61 7.74
CA LYS A 292 9.73 -35.58 8.38
C LYS A 292 10.14 -36.76 7.48
N ALA A 293 9.32 -37.12 6.49
CA ALA A 293 9.52 -38.31 5.65
C ALA A 293 9.59 -38.00 4.14
N MET A 294 9.31 -36.77 3.74
CA MET A 294 9.29 -36.37 2.34
C MET A 294 9.60 -34.88 2.20
N PHE A 295 10.13 -34.51 1.05
CA PHE A 295 10.28 -33.13 0.62
C PHE A 295 9.86 -33.02 -0.84
N PHE A 296 9.42 -31.83 -1.24
CA PHE A 296 9.18 -31.49 -2.64
C PHE A 296 9.44 -30.01 -2.85
N PHE A 297 9.52 -29.63 -4.12
CA PHE A 297 9.71 -28.25 -4.52
C PHE A 297 8.49 -27.77 -5.28
N LEU A 298 8.14 -26.50 -5.12
CA LEU A 298 7.24 -25.79 -6.00
C LEU A 298 8.08 -24.79 -6.80
N LEU A 299 8.17 -24.99 -8.11
CA LEU A 299 8.89 -24.10 -9.02
C LEU A 299 7.88 -23.39 -9.92
N GLN A 300 7.97 -22.07 -10.02
CA GLN A 300 7.06 -21.27 -10.85
C GLN A 300 7.78 -20.77 -12.10
N THR A 301 7.13 -20.87 -13.26
CA THR A 301 7.62 -20.31 -14.52
C THR A 301 7.30 -18.82 -14.66
N GLU A 302 7.92 -18.15 -15.63
CA GLU A 302 7.60 -16.77 -16.03
C GLU A 302 6.15 -16.57 -16.55
N TYR A 303 5.39 -17.65 -16.74
CA TYR A 303 3.96 -17.62 -17.12
C TYR A 303 3.03 -17.86 -15.93
N GLY A 304 3.58 -18.07 -14.73
CA GLY A 304 2.81 -18.29 -13.51
C GLY A 304 2.50 -19.76 -13.22
N ASP A 305 2.97 -20.68 -14.05
CA ASP A 305 2.71 -22.11 -13.89
C ASP A 305 3.59 -22.69 -12.79
N ILE A 306 2.96 -23.28 -11.78
CA ILE A 306 3.64 -23.96 -10.68
C ILE A 306 3.79 -25.43 -11.04
N PHE A 307 5.00 -25.93 -10.87
CA PHE A 307 5.34 -27.33 -10.98
C PHE A 307 5.76 -27.90 -9.63
N LYS A 308 5.19 -29.06 -9.28
CA LYS A 308 5.70 -29.89 -8.19
C LYS A 308 6.88 -30.69 -8.72
N VAL A 309 8.03 -30.51 -8.09
CA VAL A 309 9.25 -31.26 -8.41
C VAL A 309 9.58 -32.22 -7.28
N THR A 310 9.88 -33.46 -7.62
CA THR A 310 10.25 -34.52 -6.69
C THR A 310 11.51 -35.24 -7.15
N LEU A 311 12.30 -35.71 -6.17
CA LEU A 311 13.51 -36.50 -6.40
C LEU A 311 13.29 -37.90 -5.84
N ASP A 312 13.38 -38.91 -6.70
CA ASP A 312 13.45 -40.29 -6.24
C ASP A 312 14.93 -40.63 -6.01
N HIS A 313 15.27 -40.94 -4.76
CA HIS A 313 16.65 -41.16 -4.34
C HIS A 313 16.77 -42.39 -3.43
N ASP A 314 17.98 -42.92 -3.37
CA ASP A 314 18.36 -44.06 -2.53
C ASP A 314 19.61 -43.65 -1.75
N ASN A 315 19.42 -43.35 -0.46
CA ASN A 315 20.40 -42.65 0.37
C ASN A 315 20.84 -41.33 -0.33
N ASP A 316 22.14 -41.19 -0.59
CA ASP A 316 22.75 -39.98 -1.17
C ASP A 316 22.76 -39.95 -2.72
N ARG A 317 22.15 -40.95 -3.38
CA ARG A 317 22.10 -41.00 -4.86
C ARG A 317 20.69 -40.78 -5.38
N VAL A 318 20.52 -39.76 -6.22
CA VAL A 318 19.29 -39.50 -6.95
C VAL A 318 19.24 -40.41 -8.17
N LYS A 319 18.07 -41.04 -8.40
CA LYS A 319 17.81 -41.90 -9.55
C LYS A 319 16.96 -41.21 -10.60
N GLU A 320 15.98 -40.43 -10.16
CA GLU A 320 14.99 -39.82 -11.05
C GLU A 320 14.57 -38.43 -10.54
N LEU A 321 14.43 -37.49 -11.48
CA LEU A 321 13.86 -36.16 -11.28
C LEU A 321 12.53 -36.09 -12.03
N LYS A 322 11.44 -35.75 -11.32
CA LYS A 322 10.10 -35.59 -11.90
C LYS A 322 9.61 -34.17 -11.74
N ILE A 323 9.03 -33.62 -12.80
CA ILE A 323 8.42 -32.29 -12.86
C ILE A 323 6.98 -32.46 -13.29
N LYS A 324 6.04 -32.14 -12.39
CA LYS A 324 4.61 -32.35 -12.62
C LYS A 324 3.84 -31.06 -12.46
N TYR A 325 2.92 -30.79 -13.38
CA TYR A 325 2.08 -29.59 -13.31
C TYR A 325 1.22 -29.60 -12.05
N PHE A 326 1.26 -28.49 -11.30
CA PHE A 326 0.57 -28.35 -10.02
C PHE A 326 -0.66 -27.46 -10.15
N ASP A 327 -0.49 -26.16 -10.40
CA ASP A 327 -1.56 -25.17 -10.63
C ASP A 327 -0.95 -23.92 -11.27
N THR A 328 -1.77 -23.00 -11.78
CA THR A 328 -1.30 -21.71 -12.32
C THR A 328 -1.83 -20.57 -11.46
N ILE A 329 -0.93 -19.70 -11.01
CA ILE A 329 -1.24 -18.48 -10.26
C ILE A 329 -0.46 -17.30 -10.86
N PRO A 330 -0.76 -16.04 -10.52
CA PRO A 330 0.04 -14.91 -10.99
C PRO A 330 1.54 -15.06 -10.68
N VAL A 331 2.38 -14.55 -11.59
CA VAL A 331 3.84 -14.60 -11.46
C VAL A 331 4.29 -13.95 -10.14
N THR A 332 5.17 -14.63 -9.40
CA THR A 332 5.62 -14.18 -8.08
C THR A 332 7.11 -13.83 -8.06
N SER A 333 7.46 -12.86 -7.21
CA SER A 333 8.84 -12.61 -6.80
C SER A 333 9.31 -13.58 -5.70
N SER A 334 8.38 -14.15 -4.93
CA SER A 334 8.67 -15.15 -3.88
C SER A 334 7.46 -16.03 -3.59
N LEU A 335 7.72 -17.34 -3.41
CA LEU A 335 6.74 -18.34 -2.96
C LEU A 335 7.09 -18.86 -1.57
N CYS A 336 6.11 -18.81 -0.66
CA CYS A 336 6.31 -19.15 0.74
C CYS A 336 5.30 -20.22 1.17
N VAL A 337 5.75 -21.47 1.35
CA VAL A 337 4.91 -22.59 1.83
C VAL A 337 4.93 -22.67 3.36
N LEU A 338 3.80 -22.42 4.00
CA LEU A 338 3.63 -22.51 5.44
C LEU A 338 3.25 -23.94 5.86
N LYS A 339 3.74 -24.37 7.02
CA LYS A 339 3.45 -25.67 7.65
C LYS A 339 1.97 -25.83 8.04
N SER A 340 1.24 -24.73 8.18
CA SER A 340 -0.21 -24.72 8.41
C SER A 340 -1.02 -25.08 7.16
N GLY A 341 -0.39 -25.34 6.02
CA GLY A 341 -1.09 -25.70 4.78
C GLY A 341 -1.51 -24.49 3.95
N PHE A 342 -0.77 -23.38 4.05
CA PHE A 342 -0.95 -22.20 3.21
C PHE A 342 0.23 -21.98 2.27
N LEU A 343 -0.03 -21.42 1.08
CA LEU A 343 0.94 -20.89 0.15
C LEU A 343 0.74 -19.38 0.06
N PHE A 344 1.72 -18.62 0.52
CA PHE A 344 1.76 -17.18 0.29
C PHE A 344 2.49 -16.87 -1.02
N ALA A 345 1.82 -16.15 -1.91
CA ALA A 345 2.29 -15.78 -3.23
C ALA A 345 2.49 -14.26 -3.32
N ALA A 346 3.74 -13.83 -3.21
CA ALA A 346 4.13 -12.44 -3.39
C ALA A 346 4.25 -12.14 -4.90
N SER A 347 3.14 -11.75 -5.53
CA SER A 347 3.12 -11.38 -6.96
C SER A 347 4.17 -10.30 -7.30
N GLU A 348 4.81 -10.41 -8.47
CA GLU A 348 5.77 -9.40 -8.95
C GLU A 348 5.12 -8.03 -9.23
N PHE A 349 3.87 -8.05 -9.67
CA PHE A 349 3.03 -6.87 -9.93
C PHE A 349 1.59 -7.17 -9.49
N GLY A 350 0.84 -6.13 -9.15
CA GLY A 350 -0.55 -6.23 -8.68
C GLY A 350 -0.68 -6.97 -7.36
N ASN A 351 -1.89 -7.41 -7.07
CA ASN A 351 -2.25 -7.99 -5.77
C ASN A 351 -1.46 -9.26 -5.44
N HIS A 352 -1.17 -9.45 -4.16
CA HIS A 352 -0.61 -10.67 -3.60
C HIS A 352 -1.75 -11.56 -3.10
N ALA A 353 -1.48 -12.85 -2.91
CA ALA A 353 -2.53 -13.79 -2.52
C ALA A 353 -2.05 -14.82 -1.50
N LEU A 354 -2.97 -15.24 -0.63
CA LEU A 354 -2.83 -16.40 0.23
C LEU A 354 -3.72 -17.52 -0.29
N TYR A 355 -3.11 -18.66 -0.56
CA TYR A 355 -3.81 -19.87 -0.97
C TYR A 355 -3.74 -20.93 0.12
N GLN A 356 -4.75 -21.79 0.18
CA GLN A 356 -4.75 -23.01 1.00
C GLN A 356 -4.58 -24.22 0.11
N PHE A 357 -3.77 -25.17 0.57
CA PHE A 357 -3.62 -26.47 -0.08
C PHE A 357 -4.86 -27.33 0.17
N GLN A 358 -5.58 -27.66 -0.90
CA GLN A 358 -6.62 -28.69 -0.91
C GLN A 358 -6.02 -30.09 -1.14
N ALA A 359 -4.98 -30.15 -1.98
CA ALA A 359 -4.25 -31.36 -2.30
C ALA A 359 -2.77 -31.08 -2.55
N ILE A 360 -1.95 -32.13 -2.49
CA ILE A 360 -0.50 -32.05 -2.71
C ILE A 360 -0.10 -32.42 -4.15
N GLY A 361 -1.04 -32.49 -5.10
CA GLY A 361 -0.75 -32.71 -6.52
C GLY A 361 -0.34 -34.13 -6.93
N ASP A 362 -0.83 -35.16 -6.22
CA ASP A 362 -0.51 -36.56 -6.53
C ASP A 362 -1.36 -37.15 -7.66
N ASP A 363 -2.52 -36.57 -7.94
CA ASP A 363 -3.41 -37.01 -9.03
C ASP A 363 -2.74 -36.93 -10.41
N PRO A 364 -3.04 -37.82 -11.37
CA PRO A 364 -2.42 -37.83 -12.70
C PRO A 364 -2.54 -36.46 -13.40
N ASP A 365 -1.42 -35.96 -13.89
CA ASP A 365 -1.32 -34.71 -14.66
C ASP A 365 -0.07 -34.77 -15.56
N ALA A 366 0.15 -33.75 -16.39
CA ALA A 366 1.33 -33.66 -17.24
C ALA A 366 2.61 -33.72 -16.40
N GLU A 367 3.45 -34.72 -16.68
CA GLU A 367 4.67 -35.02 -15.96
C GLU A 367 5.82 -35.22 -16.96
N ALA A 368 6.93 -34.55 -16.70
CA ALA A 368 8.22 -34.82 -17.33
C ALA A 368 9.12 -35.56 -16.34
N SER A 369 9.77 -36.63 -16.79
CA SER A 369 10.71 -37.39 -15.98
C SER A 369 12.07 -37.49 -16.68
N SER A 370 13.14 -37.46 -15.88
CA SER A 370 14.48 -37.75 -16.36
C SER A 370 14.65 -39.19 -16.87
N ALA A 371 13.81 -40.13 -16.45
CA ALA A 371 13.88 -41.53 -16.88
C ALA A 371 13.22 -41.77 -18.25
N THR A 372 12.28 -40.91 -18.65
CA THR A 372 11.58 -40.99 -19.94
C THR A 372 12.05 -39.93 -20.94
N LEU A 373 13.09 -39.16 -20.59
CA LEU A 373 13.64 -38.12 -21.42
C LEU A 373 14.24 -38.69 -22.72
N MET A 374 13.77 -38.21 -23.86
CA MET A 374 14.26 -38.60 -25.19
C MET A 374 15.00 -37.44 -25.86
N GLU A 375 16.23 -37.72 -26.28
CA GLU A 375 17.05 -36.82 -27.10
C GLU A 375 16.84 -37.15 -28.58
N THR A 376 16.53 -36.15 -29.38
CA THR A 376 16.29 -36.22 -30.83
C THR A 376 17.30 -35.37 -31.58
N GLU A 377 17.35 -35.47 -32.93
CA GLU A 377 18.24 -34.64 -33.75
C GLU A 377 17.96 -33.13 -33.61
N GLU A 378 16.74 -32.75 -33.23
CA GLU A 378 16.31 -31.36 -33.01
C GLU A 378 16.39 -30.93 -31.53
N GLY A 379 16.92 -31.78 -30.64
CA GLY A 379 17.03 -31.54 -29.20
C GLY A 379 16.14 -32.45 -28.35
N PHE A 380 15.82 -32.06 -27.13
CA PHE A 380 14.99 -32.87 -26.23
C PHE A 380 13.50 -32.76 -26.56
N GLN A 381 12.80 -33.89 -26.59
CA GLN A 381 11.36 -33.91 -26.88
C GLN A 381 10.58 -33.12 -25.80
N PRO A 382 9.80 -32.09 -26.17
CA PRO A 382 9.03 -31.31 -25.21
C PRO A 382 7.84 -32.10 -24.67
N VAL A 383 7.47 -31.83 -23.41
CA VAL A 383 6.23 -32.30 -22.79
C VAL A 383 5.24 -31.14 -22.77
N PHE A 384 4.02 -31.37 -23.21
CA PHE A 384 2.97 -30.33 -23.25
C PHE A 384 1.92 -30.53 -22.17
N PHE A 385 1.36 -29.42 -21.70
CA PHE A 385 0.19 -29.40 -20.81
C PHE A 385 -0.77 -28.28 -21.16
N GLN A 386 -1.98 -28.34 -20.64
CA GLN A 386 -2.97 -27.28 -20.76
C GLN A 386 -3.30 -26.73 -19.37
N PRO A 387 -3.25 -25.39 -19.16
CA PRO A 387 -3.68 -24.79 -17.91
C PRO A 387 -5.15 -25.13 -17.60
N ARG A 388 -5.47 -25.22 -16.31
CA ARG A 388 -6.81 -25.57 -15.80
C ARG A 388 -7.13 -24.77 -14.54
N LYS A 389 -8.42 -24.69 -14.15
CA LYS A 389 -8.86 -24.11 -12.86
C LYS A 389 -8.03 -24.66 -11.70
N LEU A 390 -7.84 -23.84 -10.66
CA LEU A 390 -7.12 -24.27 -9.47
C LEU A 390 -7.76 -25.55 -8.93
N LYS A 391 -6.94 -26.60 -8.81
CA LYS A 391 -7.37 -27.90 -8.31
C LYS A 391 -6.75 -28.19 -6.94
N ASN A 392 -5.47 -27.86 -6.79
CA ASN A 392 -4.70 -28.14 -5.58
C ASN A 392 -4.71 -26.95 -4.60
N LEU A 393 -5.01 -25.75 -5.09
CA LEU A 393 -5.05 -24.51 -4.32
C LEU A 393 -6.45 -23.89 -4.29
N VAL A 394 -6.78 -23.20 -3.21
CA VAL A 394 -7.95 -22.30 -3.12
C VAL A 394 -7.47 -20.96 -2.57
N ARG A 395 -7.78 -19.86 -3.25
CA ARG A 395 -7.45 -18.50 -2.76
C ARG A 395 -8.36 -18.17 -1.57
N ILE A 396 -7.78 -17.94 -0.40
CA ILE A 396 -8.52 -17.54 0.81
C ILE A 396 -8.50 -16.03 0.97
N ASP A 397 -7.35 -15.41 0.74
CA ASP A 397 -7.19 -13.97 0.96
C ASP A 397 -6.39 -13.33 -0.18
N GLN A 398 -6.64 -12.03 -0.34
CA GLN A 398 -5.96 -11.17 -1.30
C GLN A 398 -5.46 -9.92 -0.58
N VAL A 399 -4.17 -9.64 -0.77
CA VAL A 399 -3.54 -8.42 -0.27
C VAL A 399 -3.43 -7.46 -1.43
N GLU A 400 -4.18 -6.38 -1.33
CA GLU A 400 -4.28 -5.34 -2.34
C GLU A 400 -2.95 -4.61 -2.54
N SER A 401 -2.65 -4.26 -3.79
CA SER A 401 -1.39 -3.64 -4.18
C SER A 401 -1.57 -2.70 -5.35
N LEU A 402 -1.00 -1.50 -5.21
CA LEU A 402 -1.00 -0.45 -6.22
C LEU A 402 0.14 -0.60 -7.23
N MET A 403 1.03 -1.59 -7.05
CA MET A 403 2.19 -1.76 -7.91
C MET A 403 1.82 -2.31 -9.31
N PRO A 404 2.28 -1.73 -10.43
CA PRO A 404 2.92 -0.41 -10.53
C PRO A 404 1.91 0.72 -10.74
N ILE A 405 2.09 1.87 -10.08
CA ILE A 405 1.34 3.09 -10.41
C ILE A 405 1.95 3.68 -11.69
N MET A 406 1.17 3.74 -12.77
CA MET A 406 1.59 4.24 -14.08
C MET A 406 1.27 5.71 -14.29
N ASP A 407 0.12 6.17 -13.79
CA ASP A 407 -0.35 7.57 -13.82
C ASP A 407 -1.33 7.78 -12.66
N MET A 408 -1.44 9.01 -12.16
CA MET A 408 -2.30 9.35 -11.02
C MET A 408 -2.85 10.77 -11.15
N LYS A 409 -4.12 10.96 -10.77
CA LYS A 409 -4.70 12.30 -10.62
C LYS A 409 -5.55 12.44 -9.36
N VAL A 410 -5.33 13.53 -8.64
CA VAL A 410 -6.15 13.98 -7.51
C VAL A 410 -7.25 14.90 -8.05
N ILE A 411 -8.49 14.41 -8.09
CA ILE A 411 -9.64 15.12 -8.67
C ILE A 411 -10.91 14.76 -7.92
N ASN A 412 -11.79 15.75 -7.69
CA ASN A 412 -13.10 15.52 -7.08
C ASN A 412 -14.18 15.26 -8.15
N LEU A 413 -14.29 14.02 -8.64
CA LEU A 413 -15.27 13.66 -9.67
C LEU A 413 -16.66 13.35 -9.09
N PHE A 414 -16.71 12.92 -7.83
CA PHE A 414 -17.95 12.60 -7.12
C PHE A 414 -18.59 13.81 -6.42
N GLU A 415 -17.91 14.95 -6.40
CA GLU A 415 -18.38 16.17 -5.70
C GLU A 415 -18.54 15.94 -4.18
N GLU A 416 -17.72 15.06 -3.62
CA GLU A 416 -17.58 14.83 -2.17
C GLU A 416 -16.81 15.98 -1.52
N GLU A 417 -16.77 16.06 -0.19
CA GLU A 417 -15.98 17.10 0.52
C GLU A 417 -14.48 16.98 0.24
N THR A 418 -13.95 15.75 0.17
CA THR A 418 -12.54 15.47 -0.11
C THR A 418 -12.36 14.95 -1.54
N PRO A 419 -11.35 15.42 -2.30
CA PRO A 419 -11.04 14.84 -3.60
C PRO A 419 -10.55 13.39 -3.49
N GLN A 420 -10.75 12.63 -4.56
CA GLN A 420 -10.28 11.25 -4.67
C GLN A 420 -8.98 11.18 -5.46
N ILE A 421 -8.20 10.13 -5.22
CA ILE A 421 -7.00 9.84 -6.00
C ILE A 421 -7.35 8.72 -6.99
N PHE A 422 -7.28 9.03 -8.28
CA PHE A 422 -7.46 8.08 -9.36
C PHE A 422 -6.10 7.60 -9.85
N SER A 423 -5.80 6.31 -9.69
CA SER A 423 -4.49 5.72 -9.98
C SER A 423 -4.63 4.60 -11.00
N LEU A 424 -3.85 4.66 -12.08
CA LEU A 424 -3.74 3.57 -13.05
C LEU A 424 -2.66 2.59 -12.58
N CYS A 425 -3.06 1.35 -12.31
CA CYS A 425 -2.22 0.34 -11.67
C CYS A 425 -2.14 -0.98 -12.47
N GLY A 426 -1.17 -1.83 -12.11
CA GLY A 426 -1.09 -3.22 -12.55
C GLY A 426 -0.44 -3.43 -13.92
N ARG A 427 -0.38 -4.70 -14.36
CA ARG A 427 0.31 -5.13 -15.58
C ARG A 427 -0.56 -6.10 -16.38
N GLY A 428 -0.69 -5.84 -17.68
CA GLY A 428 -1.38 -6.74 -18.60
C GLY A 428 -2.86 -6.97 -18.22
N PRO A 429 -3.34 -8.22 -18.16
CA PRO A 429 -4.73 -8.52 -17.79
C PRO A 429 -5.06 -8.17 -16.34
N ARG A 430 -4.05 -7.98 -15.48
CA ARG A 430 -4.24 -7.64 -14.06
C ARG A 430 -4.13 -6.13 -13.80
N SER A 431 -4.29 -5.34 -14.85
CA SER A 431 -4.31 -3.88 -14.74
C SER A 431 -5.65 -3.39 -14.23
N SER A 432 -5.65 -2.27 -13.51
CA SER A 432 -6.85 -1.70 -12.90
C SER A 432 -6.75 -0.19 -12.79
N LEU A 433 -7.87 0.52 -12.95
CA LEU A 433 -8.02 1.86 -12.40
C LEU A 433 -8.45 1.73 -10.93
N ARG A 434 -7.68 2.30 -10.01
CA ARG A 434 -8.01 2.34 -8.58
C ARG A 434 -8.45 3.73 -8.16
N ILE A 435 -9.56 3.79 -7.43
CA ILE A 435 -10.10 5.02 -6.85
C ILE A 435 -9.83 4.96 -5.36
N LEU A 436 -8.91 5.79 -4.88
CA LEU A 436 -8.56 5.88 -3.47
C LEU A 436 -9.33 7.02 -2.83
N ARG A 437 -10.18 6.68 -1.85
CA ARG A 437 -10.90 7.64 -1.02
C ARG A 437 -10.22 7.72 0.35
N PRO A 438 -9.85 8.91 0.84
CA PRO A 438 -9.29 9.05 2.18
C PRO A 438 -10.28 8.54 3.23
N GLY A 439 -9.85 7.55 4.01
CA GLY A 439 -10.61 6.94 5.10
C GLY A 439 -10.56 5.43 5.13
N LEU A 440 -10.95 4.85 6.27
CA LEU A 440 -10.99 3.41 6.48
C LEU A 440 -12.14 2.76 5.71
N ALA A 441 -11.90 1.54 5.23
CA ALA A 441 -12.91 0.69 4.62
C ALA A 441 -13.88 0.14 5.68
N ILE A 442 -15.12 -0.07 5.27
CA ILE A 442 -16.19 -0.63 6.08
C ILE A 442 -16.82 -1.79 5.30
N SER A 443 -17.06 -2.90 5.99
CA SER A 443 -17.85 -4.02 5.47
C SER A 443 -19.27 -3.92 6.01
N GLU A 444 -20.23 -3.69 5.13
CA GLU A 444 -21.66 -3.67 5.47
C GLU A 444 -22.18 -5.11 5.59
N MET A 445 -22.75 -5.43 6.76
CA MET A 445 -23.27 -6.77 7.06
C MET A 445 -24.78 -6.86 6.81
N ALA A 446 -25.52 -5.81 7.16
CA ALA A 446 -26.97 -5.77 6.99
C ALA A 446 -27.49 -4.33 6.84
N VAL A 447 -28.59 -4.19 6.09
CA VAL A 447 -29.37 -2.95 5.98
C VAL A 447 -30.85 -3.29 6.14
N SER A 448 -31.52 -2.57 7.01
CA SER A 448 -32.96 -2.68 7.22
C SER A 448 -33.61 -1.31 7.13
N GLN A 449 -34.70 -1.21 6.37
CA GLN A 449 -35.47 0.03 6.24
C GLN A 449 -36.41 0.17 7.44
N LEU A 450 -36.40 1.35 8.05
CA LEU A 450 -37.22 1.66 9.22
C LEU A 450 -38.49 2.42 8.81
N PRO A 451 -39.55 2.36 9.62
CA PRO A 451 -40.84 3.02 9.30
C PRO A 451 -40.76 4.56 9.31
N GLY A 452 -39.62 5.14 9.71
CA GLY A 452 -39.37 6.57 9.72
C GLY A 452 -37.89 6.86 10.03
N VAL A 453 -37.57 8.14 10.21
CA VAL A 453 -36.20 8.58 10.56
C VAL A 453 -36.04 8.47 12.08
N PRO A 454 -35.22 7.54 12.60
CA PRO A 454 -34.99 7.44 14.03
C PRO A 454 -33.99 8.51 14.49
N SER A 455 -34.06 8.86 15.77
CA SER A 455 -33.20 9.84 16.41
C SER A 455 -31.99 9.21 17.09
N ALA A 456 -32.09 7.95 17.52
CA ALA A 456 -31.03 7.23 18.23
C ALA A 456 -31.18 5.71 18.14
N VAL A 457 -30.08 5.00 18.38
CA VAL A 457 -30.03 3.53 18.45
C VAL A 457 -29.11 3.08 19.57
N TRP A 458 -29.49 2.04 20.29
CA TRP A 458 -28.68 1.36 21.30
C TRP A 458 -28.75 -0.14 21.12
N THR A 459 -27.74 -0.81 21.64
CA THR A 459 -27.62 -2.26 21.74
C THR A 459 -27.43 -2.62 23.21
N VAL A 460 -28.06 -3.70 23.66
CA VAL A 460 -28.02 -4.08 25.07
C VAL A 460 -28.01 -5.58 25.24
N LYS A 461 -27.13 -6.06 26.12
CA LYS A 461 -27.08 -7.43 26.62
C LYS A 461 -28.15 -7.67 27.67
N LYS A 462 -28.54 -8.93 27.91
CA LYS A 462 -29.41 -9.29 29.06
C LYS A 462 -28.59 -9.37 30.34
N ASN A 463 -27.41 -9.96 30.27
CA ASN A 463 -26.45 -10.05 31.36
C ASN A 463 -25.09 -9.50 30.93
N VAL A 464 -24.33 -8.97 31.88
CA VAL A 464 -22.96 -8.49 31.62
C VAL A 464 -22.02 -9.61 31.16
N ASN A 465 -22.28 -10.85 31.58
CA ASN A 465 -21.48 -12.01 31.21
C ASN A 465 -21.89 -12.64 29.87
N ASP A 466 -22.96 -12.15 29.24
CA ASP A 466 -23.35 -12.63 27.92
C ASP A 466 -22.31 -12.17 26.89
N GLU A 467 -21.97 -13.05 25.96
CA GLU A 467 -21.02 -12.73 24.89
C GLU A 467 -21.63 -11.71 23.91
N PHE A 468 -22.90 -11.90 23.54
CA PHE A 468 -23.60 -11.15 22.51
C PHE A 468 -24.70 -10.23 23.06
N ASP A 469 -25.05 -9.22 22.27
CA ASP A 469 -26.19 -8.34 22.53
C ASP A 469 -27.52 -9.07 22.29
N ALA A 470 -28.54 -8.71 23.07
CA ALA A 470 -29.86 -9.35 22.99
C ALA A 470 -30.91 -8.46 22.33
N TYR A 471 -30.79 -7.14 22.44
CA TYR A 471 -31.74 -6.18 21.89
C TYR A 471 -31.06 -5.04 21.12
N ILE A 472 -31.68 -4.62 20.02
CA ILE A 472 -31.45 -3.34 19.36
C ILE A 472 -32.65 -2.44 19.64
N VAL A 473 -32.43 -1.30 20.29
CA VAL A 473 -33.48 -0.34 20.63
C VAL A 473 -33.33 0.92 19.80
N VAL A 474 -34.35 1.25 19.02
CA VAL A 474 -34.37 2.38 18.08
C VAL A 474 -35.40 3.41 18.56
N SER A 475 -34.96 4.63 18.82
CA SER A 475 -35.84 5.72 19.25
C SER A 475 -36.24 6.59 18.06
N PHE A 476 -37.52 6.94 17.99
CA PHE A 476 -38.10 7.91 17.05
C PHE A 476 -38.56 9.15 17.82
N ALA A 477 -39.00 10.20 17.12
CA ALA A 477 -39.47 11.42 17.77
C ALA A 477 -40.61 11.19 18.80
N ASN A 478 -41.47 10.19 18.55
CA ASN A 478 -42.69 9.95 19.35
C ASN A 478 -42.81 8.53 19.90
N ALA A 479 -41.88 7.61 19.59
CA ALA A 479 -42.00 6.20 19.94
C ALA A 479 -40.61 5.54 20.05
N THR A 480 -40.56 4.34 20.62
CA THR A 480 -39.37 3.49 20.67
C THR A 480 -39.71 2.13 20.09
N LEU A 481 -38.88 1.62 19.19
CA LEU A 481 -38.96 0.29 18.59
C LEU A 481 -37.88 -0.60 19.21
N VAL A 482 -38.24 -1.83 19.58
CA VAL A 482 -37.31 -2.81 20.15
C VAL A 482 -37.25 -4.02 19.24
N LEU A 483 -36.04 -4.39 18.84
CA LEU A 483 -35.76 -5.57 18.04
C LEU A 483 -34.96 -6.56 18.88
N SER A 484 -35.32 -7.84 18.86
CA SER A 484 -34.50 -8.90 19.46
C SER A 484 -33.48 -9.44 18.47
N ILE A 485 -32.29 -9.77 18.97
CA ILE A 485 -31.20 -10.38 18.22
C ILE A 485 -31.25 -11.89 18.48
N GLY A 486 -31.54 -12.66 17.44
CA GLY A 486 -31.48 -14.13 17.41
C GLY A 486 -30.91 -14.60 16.07
N GLU A 487 -31.39 -15.73 15.53
CA GLU A 487 -31.05 -16.14 14.15
C GLU A 487 -31.53 -15.10 13.12
N THR A 488 -32.68 -14.49 13.40
CA THR A 488 -33.27 -13.36 12.67
C THR A 488 -33.49 -12.18 13.61
N VAL A 489 -33.48 -10.97 13.06
CA VAL A 489 -33.82 -9.75 13.81
C VAL A 489 -35.33 -9.53 13.70
N GLU A 490 -36.03 -9.55 14.83
CA GLU A 490 -37.50 -9.46 14.89
C GLU A 490 -37.96 -8.38 15.89
N GLU A 491 -39.11 -7.75 15.62
CA GLU A 491 -39.71 -6.77 16.51
C GLU A 491 -40.37 -7.45 17.72
N VAL A 492 -40.10 -6.92 18.93
CA VAL A 492 -40.53 -7.50 20.20
C VAL A 492 -41.23 -6.48 21.09
N SER A 493 -42.46 -6.78 21.48
CA SER A 493 -43.30 -5.92 22.33
C SER A 493 -43.27 -6.28 23.83
N ASP A 494 -42.82 -7.47 24.21
CA ASP A 494 -42.81 -7.95 25.61
C ASP A 494 -41.46 -7.74 26.34
N SER A 495 -40.60 -6.88 25.78
CA SER A 495 -39.27 -6.56 26.32
C SER A 495 -39.28 -5.77 27.65
N GLY A 496 -40.43 -5.23 28.05
CA GLY A 496 -40.58 -4.41 29.26
C GLY A 496 -40.27 -2.93 29.07
N PHE A 497 -39.66 -2.55 27.93
CA PHE A 497 -39.44 -1.17 27.52
C PHE A 497 -40.76 -0.45 27.23
N LEU A 498 -40.73 0.88 27.36
CA LEU A 498 -41.84 1.76 27.00
C LEU A 498 -41.70 2.19 25.53
N ASP A 499 -42.55 1.65 24.67
CA ASP A 499 -42.60 1.86 23.23
C ASP A 499 -43.36 3.13 22.80
N THR A 500 -44.28 3.61 23.63
CA THR A 500 -45.15 4.77 23.33
C THR A 500 -44.48 6.15 23.46
N THR A 501 -43.21 6.22 23.85
CA THR A 501 -42.48 7.48 24.04
C THR A 501 -41.04 7.37 23.52
N PRO A 502 -40.40 8.49 23.13
CA PRO A 502 -38.98 8.46 22.77
C PRO A 502 -38.09 8.06 23.94
N SER A 503 -37.08 7.26 23.66
CA SER A 503 -35.99 6.96 24.59
C SER A 503 -34.84 7.94 24.41
N LEU A 504 -34.24 8.38 25.51
CA LEU A 504 -33.05 9.25 25.57
C LEU A 504 -31.76 8.48 25.85
N ALA A 505 -31.86 7.36 26.57
CA ALA A 505 -30.76 6.45 26.85
C ALA A 505 -31.31 5.06 27.16
N VAL A 506 -30.61 4.03 26.69
CA VAL A 506 -30.89 2.64 27.02
C VAL A 506 -29.59 1.92 27.33
N SER A 507 -29.52 1.21 28.45
CA SER A 507 -28.32 0.48 28.84
C SER A 507 -28.60 -0.68 29.78
N LEU A 508 -27.60 -1.56 29.92
CA LEU A 508 -27.51 -2.51 31.01
C LEU A 508 -26.94 -1.79 32.24
N ILE A 509 -27.64 -1.87 33.36
CA ILE A 509 -27.26 -1.30 34.66
C ILE A 509 -27.05 -2.45 35.66
N GLY A 510 -25.96 -2.43 36.42
CA GLY A 510 -25.58 -3.55 37.28
C GLY A 510 -25.13 -4.77 36.47
N ASP A 511 -25.63 -5.95 36.83
CA ASP A 511 -25.23 -7.23 36.22
C ASP A 511 -26.27 -7.77 35.23
N ASP A 512 -27.55 -7.51 35.47
CA ASP A 512 -28.69 -8.21 34.86
C ASP A 512 -29.95 -7.32 34.67
N SER A 513 -29.84 -6.01 34.89
CA SER A 513 -31.00 -5.10 34.88
C SER A 513 -30.90 -4.10 33.73
N LEU A 514 -32.01 -3.86 33.05
CA LEU A 514 -32.09 -2.91 31.93
C LEU A 514 -32.58 -1.54 32.43
N MET A 515 -32.06 -0.48 31.85
CA MET A 515 -32.51 0.89 32.11
C MET A 515 -32.97 1.54 30.80
N GLN A 516 -34.11 2.21 30.85
CA GLN A 516 -34.58 3.12 29.83
C GLN A 516 -34.86 4.49 30.43
N VAL A 517 -34.21 5.52 29.91
CA VAL A 517 -34.53 6.91 30.27
C VAL A 517 -35.40 7.51 29.18
N HIS A 518 -36.51 8.11 29.57
CA HIS A 518 -37.45 8.81 28.68
C HIS A 518 -37.72 10.21 29.23
N PRO A 519 -38.33 11.14 28.46
CA PRO A 519 -38.48 12.53 28.91
C PRO A 519 -39.22 12.72 30.25
N SER A 520 -40.04 11.76 30.66
CA SER A 520 -40.86 11.84 31.89
C SER A 520 -40.29 11.04 33.07
N GLY A 521 -39.17 10.33 32.91
CA GLY A 521 -38.65 9.47 33.97
C GLY A 521 -37.56 8.49 33.57
N ILE A 522 -37.17 7.66 34.55
CA ILE A 522 -36.27 6.52 34.39
C ILE A 522 -37.06 5.26 34.69
N ARG A 523 -37.02 4.30 33.77
CA ARG A 523 -37.62 2.98 33.90
C ARG A 523 -36.51 1.94 34.08
N HIS A 524 -36.49 1.31 35.24
CA HIS A 524 -35.53 0.26 35.62
C HIS A 524 -36.23 -1.09 35.61
N ILE A 525 -35.78 -1.99 34.74
CA ILE A 525 -36.38 -3.30 34.45
C ILE A 525 -35.42 -4.35 34.99
N ARG A 526 -35.84 -5.10 36.03
CA ARG A 526 -35.05 -6.19 36.60
C ARG A 526 -35.20 -7.48 35.80
N GLU A 527 -34.26 -8.41 35.97
CA GLU A 527 -34.28 -9.74 35.34
C GLU A 527 -35.60 -10.49 35.59
N ASP A 528 -36.18 -10.35 36.80
CA ASP A 528 -37.44 -11.00 37.16
C ASP A 528 -38.70 -10.29 36.62
N GLY A 529 -38.54 -9.32 35.73
CA GLY A 529 -39.61 -8.57 35.08
C GLY A 529 -40.21 -7.47 35.96
N ARG A 530 -39.69 -7.22 37.18
CA ARG A 530 -40.13 -6.08 38.00
C ARG A 530 -39.67 -4.78 37.36
N ILE A 531 -40.59 -3.82 37.28
CA ILE A 531 -40.33 -2.49 36.71
C ILE A 531 -40.45 -1.44 37.81
N ASN A 532 -39.36 -0.72 38.06
CA ASN A 532 -39.32 0.45 38.93
C ASN A 532 -39.31 1.71 38.07
N GLU A 533 -40.27 2.60 38.29
CA GLU A 533 -40.39 3.84 37.52
C GLU A 533 -40.11 5.04 38.44
N TRP A 534 -39.03 5.78 38.14
CA TRP A 534 -38.76 7.08 38.73
C TRP A 534 -39.35 8.16 37.82
N ARG A 535 -40.15 9.07 38.37
CA ARG A 535 -40.83 10.13 37.61
C ARG A 535 -40.19 11.48 37.88
N THR A 536 -40.10 12.30 36.84
CA THR A 536 -39.55 13.65 36.94
C THR A 536 -40.32 14.52 37.94
N PRO A 537 -39.64 15.29 38.81
CA PRO A 537 -40.29 16.22 39.72
C PRO A 537 -41.09 17.31 38.99
N GLY A 538 -42.38 17.45 39.33
CA GLY A 538 -43.24 18.49 38.78
C GLY A 538 -43.58 18.29 37.30
N LYS A 539 -43.49 19.37 36.50
CA LYS A 539 -43.72 19.35 35.03
C LYS A 539 -42.42 19.43 34.23
N ARG A 540 -41.26 19.22 34.87
CA ARG A 540 -39.96 19.23 34.21
C ARG A 540 -39.79 17.93 33.42
N THR A 541 -39.01 17.97 32.36
CA THR A 541 -38.64 16.81 31.56
C THR A 541 -37.12 16.62 31.59
N ILE A 542 -36.68 15.37 31.45
CA ILE A 542 -35.26 15.04 31.30
C ILE A 542 -34.78 15.55 29.93
N ALA A 543 -33.70 16.30 29.92
CA ALA A 543 -33.11 16.90 28.72
C ALA A 543 -31.90 16.10 28.23
N LYS A 544 -31.03 15.69 29.16
CA LYS A 544 -29.76 14.98 28.89
C LYS A 544 -29.51 13.92 29.96
N VAL A 545 -28.74 12.90 29.60
CA VAL A 545 -28.37 11.76 30.45
C VAL A 545 -26.89 11.46 30.21
N GLY A 546 -26.14 11.24 31.28
CA GLY A 546 -24.84 10.58 31.26
C GLY A 546 -24.92 9.33 32.13
N TYR A 547 -24.35 8.22 31.71
CA TYR A 547 -24.42 6.96 32.46
C TYR A 547 -23.19 6.10 32.23
N ASN A 548 -22.91 5.22 33.18
CA ASN A 548 -22.04 4.07 33.02
C ASN A 548 -22.75 2.82 33.58
N ARG A 549 -22.02 1.74 33.86
CA ARG A 549 -22.62 0.49 34.37
C ARG A 549 -23.33 0.62 35.72
N LEU A 550 -22.88 1.53 36.60
CA LEU A 550 -23.36 1.61 37.99
C LEU A 550 -23.89 2.98 38.39
N GLN A 551 -23.69 4.00 37.55
CA GLN A 551 -24.00 5.40 37.84
C GLN A 551 -24.82 6.01 36.71
N VAL A 552 -25.78 6.85 37.08
CA VAL A 552 -26.63 7.58 36.13
C VAL A 552 -26.78 9.02 36.61
N VAL A 553 -26.55 9.98 35.72
CA VAL A 553 -26.79 11.39 35.98
C VAL A 553 -27.75 11.91 34.92
N ILE A 554 -28.83 12.56 35.35
CA ILE A 554 -29.78 13.22 34.46
C ILE A 554 -29.73 14.72 34.65
N ALA A 555 -29.91 15.47 33.57
CA ALA A 555 -30.19 16.90 33.61
C ALA A 555 -31.66 17.14 33.25
N LEU A 556 -32.36 17.90 34.09
CA LEU A 556 -33.71 18.38 33.80
C LEU A 556 -33.64 19.71 33.03
N ASN A 557 -34.70 20.02 32.27
CA ASN A 557 -34.90 21.36 31.72
C ASN A 557 -34.86 22.42 32.84
N GLY A 558 -33.95 23.39 32.73
CA GLY A 558 -33.66 24.38 33.78
C GLY A 558 -32.34 24.17 34.54
N GLY A 559 -31.50 23.19 34.14
CA GLY A 559 -30.12 23.06 34.63
C GLY A 559 -29.94 22.31 35.95
N GLU A 560 -30.98 21.62 36.45
CA GLU A 560 -30.87 20.78 37.66
C GLU A 560 -30.34 19.39 37.29
N LEU A 561 -29.24 18.98 37.92
CA LEU A 561 -28.64 17.65 37.83
C LEU A 561 -29.12 16.77 38.98
N ILE A 562 -29.45 15.52 38.68
CA ILE A 562 -29.78 14.50 39.69
C ILE A 562 -28.89 13.28 39.44
N TYR A 563 -28.13 12.88 40.46
CA TYR A 563 -27.23 11.74 40.45
C TYR A 563 -27.87 10.52 41.09
N PHE A 564 -27.78 9.38 40.41
CA PHE A 564 -28.24 8.07 40.85
C PHE A 564 -27.10 7.05 40.83
N GLU A 565 -27.14 6.11 41.77
CA GLU A 565 -26.18 5.02 41.88
C GLU A 565 -26.91 3.70 42.15
N VAL A 566 -26.40 2.61 41.57
CA VAL A 566 -26.90 1.27 41.86
C VAL A 566 -26.33 0.78 43.19
N ASP A 567 -27.21 0.37 44.10
CA ASP A 567 -26.81 -0.19 45.38
C ASP A 567 -26.41 -1.68 45.29
N MET A 568 -25.94 -2.25 46.40
CA MET A 568 -25.57 -3.67 46.47
C MET A 568 -26.74 -4.65 46.22
N THR A 569 -27.98 -4.17 46.22
CA THR A 569 -29.19 -4.97 45.95
C THR A 569 -29.70 -4.83 44.51
N GLY A 570 -28.92 -4.14 43.67
CA GLY A 570 -29.25 -3.85 42.28
C GLY A 570 -30.34 -2.78 42.12
N GLN A 571 -30.64 -1.99 43.16
CA GLN A 571 -31.62 -0.90 43.08
C GLN A 571 -30.96 0.42 42.70
N LEU A 572 -31.57 1.15 41.77
CA LEU A 572 -31.15 2.50 41.41
C LEU A 572 -31.65 3.50 42.46
N MET A 573 -30.73 4.17 43.15
CA MET A 573 -31.01 5.09 44.26
C MET A 573 -30.60 6.52 43.93
N GLU A 574 -31.44 7.49 44.27
CA GLU A 574 -31.13 8.93 44.17
C GLU A 574 -30.13 9.33 45.26
N VAL A 575 -28.99 9.90 44.87
CA VAL A 575 -27.87 10.23 45.78
C VAL A 575 -27.84 11.73 46.10
N GLU A 576 -27.75 12.59 45.07
CA GLU A 576 -27.59 14.04 45.25
C GLU A 576 -28.21 14.85 44.11
N LYS A 577 -28.56 16.12 44.40
CA LYS A 577 -29.02 17.12 43.42
C LYS A 577 -28.11 18.33 43.40
N HIS A 578 -27.85 18.85 42.21
CA HIS A 578 -27.01 20.03 42.03
C HIS A 578 -27.62 20.96 40.98
N GLU A 579 -27.69 22.26 41.27
CA GLU A 579 -28.24 23.26 40.35
C GLU A 579 -27.09 23.95 39.59
N MET A 580 -27.09 23.82 38.25
CA MET A 580 -26.09 24.44 37.40
C MET A 580 -26.40 25.91 37.15
N SER A 581 -25.38 26.70 36.82
CA SER A 581 -25.53 28.13 36.49
C SER A 581 -26.28 28.41 35.19
N GLY A 582 -26.57 27.39 34.38
CA GLY A 582 -27.27 27.50 33.10
C GLY A 582 -27.70 26.12 32.57
N ASP A 583 -28.34 26.14 31.40
CA ASP A 583 -28.82 24.90 30.76
C ASP A 583 -27.66 23.99 30.32
N VAL A 584 -27.85 22.70 30.54
CA VAL A 584 -26.90 21.64 30.21
C VAL A 584 -27.10 21.20 28.75
N ALA A 585 -26.04 21.26 27.96
CA ALA A 585 -26.04 20.86 26.56
C ALA A 585 -25.74 19.37 26.37
N CYS A 586 -24.82 18.82 27.15
CA CYS A 586 -24.44 17.40 27.13
C CYS A 586 -23.77 16.96 28.44
N LEU A 587 -23.77 15.66 28.69
CA LEU A 587 -23.26 15.01 29.89
C LEU A 587 -22.53 13.73 29.50
N ASP A 588 -21.48 13.37 30.24
CA ASP A 588 -20.91 12.02 30.19
C ASP A 588 -20.23 11.64 31.51
N ILE A 589 -20.24 10.34 31.84
CA ILE A 589 -19.61 9.81 33.06
C ILE A 589 -18.46 8.89 32.64
N ALA A 590 -17.29 9.05 33.27
CA ALA A 590 -16.17 8.17 33.00
C ALA A 590 -16.51 6.69 33.31
N PRO A 591 -15.91 5.73 32.58
CA PRO A 591 -16.08 4.31 32.89
C PRO A 591 -15.64 4.00 34.32
N VAL A 592 -16.22 2.97 34.92
CA VAL A 592 -15.86 2.53 36.28
C VAL A 592 -14.55 1.72 36.17
N PRO A 593 -13.45 2.16 36.81
CA PRO A 593 -12.19 1.42 36.76
C PRO A 593 -12.32 0.04 37.40
N GLU A 594 -11.56 -0.94 36.91
CA GLU A 594 -11.56 -2.28 37.49
C GLU A 594 -11.24 -2.25 39.00
N GLY A 595 -12.01 -2.99 39.78
CA GLY A 595 -11.88 -3.04 41.24
C GLY A 595 -12.49 -1.84 41.98
N ARG A 596 -13.01 -0.81 41.29
CA ARG A 596 -13.81 0.25 41.91
C ARG A 596 -15.31 0.02 41.72
N GLN A 597 -16.10 0.61 42.61
CA GLN A 597 -17.58 0.56 42.54
C GLN A 597 -18.18 1.77 41.82
N ARG A 598 -17.38 2.82 41.60
CA ARG A 598 -17.83 4.06 40.98
C ARG A 598 -16.69 4.73 40.23
N SER A 599 -17.05 5.52 39.24
CA SER A 599 -16.18 6.51 38.64
C SER A 599 -16.25 7.81 39.42
N ARG A 600 -15.12 8.52 39.49
CA ARG A 600 -14.99 9.80 40.18
C ARG A 600 -15.46 10.98 39.31
N PHE A 601 -15.43 10.88 37.98
CA PHE A 601 -15.54 12.06 37.12
C PHE A 601 -16.83 12.09 36.30
N LEU A 602 -17.55 13.22 36.42
CA LEU A 602 -18.68 13.62 35.57
C LEU A 602 -18.26 14.84 34.74
N ALA A 603 -18.45 14.79 33.43
CA ALA A 603 -18.25 15.96 32.56
C ALA A 603 -19.60 16.58 32.18
N VAL A 604 -19.70 17.91 32.35
CA VAL A 604 -20.92 18.68 32.07
C VAL A 604 -20.60 19.77 31.06
N GLY A 605 -21.16 19.65 29.85
CA GLY A 605 -21.10 20.66 28.81
C GLY A 605 -22.28 21.61 28.90
N SER A 606 -22.02 22.92 28.88
CA SER A 606 -23.03 23.97 29.08
C SER A 606 -23.13 24.90 27.86
N TYR A 607 -24.28 25.53 27.65
CA TYR A 607 -24.50 26.49 26.55
C TYR A 607 -23.70 27.80 26.68
N ASP A 608 -23.00 28.00 27.79
CA ASP A 608 -22.09 29.14 28.03
C ASP A 608 -20.67 28.91 27.48
N ASN A 609 -20.49 27.92 26.60
CA ASN A 609 -19.21 27.51 26.01
C ASN A 609 -18.19 26.99 27.04
N THR A 610 -18.65 26.30 28.09
CA THR A 610 -17.76 25.68 29.08
C THR A 610 -18.03 24.19 29.26
N ILE A 611 -16.96 23.47 29.60
CA ILE A 611 -16.98 22.08 30.07
C ILE A 611 -16.51 22.10 31.52
N ARG A 612 -17.29 21.51 32.42
CA ARG A 612 -16.98 21.41 33.86
C ARG A 612 -16.80 19.94 34.24
N ILE A 613 -15.74 19.62 34.96
CA ILE A 613 -15.54 18.30 35.58
C ILE A 613 -16.02 18.37 37.02
N LEU A 614 -16.96 17.51 37.39
CA LEU A 614 -17.48 17.37 38.75
C LEU A 614 -17.01 16.04 39.35
N SER A 615 -16.81 16.01 40.66
CA SER A 615 -16.56 14.77 41.40
C SER A 615 -17.86 14.02 41.69
N LEU A 616 -17.82 12.70 41.65
CA LEU A 616 -18.89 11.79 42.10
C LEU A 616 -18.48 10.97 43.33
N ASP A 617 -17.28 11.23 43.88
CA ASP A 617 -16.86 10.61 45.12
C ASP A 617 -17.66 11.17 46.31
N PRO A 618 -17.95 10.38 47.36
CA PRO A 618 -18.78 10.82 48.48
C PRO A 618 -18.25 12.04 49.25
N ASP A 619 -16.93 12.23 49.29
CA ASP A 619 -16.30 13.28 50.08
C ASP A 619 -16.46 14.68 49.46
N ASP A 620 -16.56 14.76 48.14
CA ASP A 620 -16.64 15.99 47.35
C ASP A 620 -17.70 15.90 46.23
N CYS A 621 -18.77 15.14 46.47
CA CYS A 621 -19.78 14.83 45.47
C CYS A 621 -20.42 16.11 44.87
N MET A 622 -20.58 16.10 43.56
CA MET A 622 -21.07 17.20 42.71
C MET A 622 -20.29 18.52 42.86
N GLN A 623 -19.08 18.52 43.43
CA GLN A 623 -18.21 19.69 43.43
C GLN A 623 -17.43 19.79 42.12
N ILE A 624 -17.29 21.02 41.61
CA ILE A 624 -16.52 21.31 40.40
C ILE A 624 -15.02 21.19 40.71
N LEU A 625 -14.36 20.24 40.05
CA LEU A 625 -12.92 20.01 40.12
C LEU A 625 -12.14 20.91 39.13
N SER A 626 -12.65 21.05 37.91
CA SER A 626 -12.01 21.85 36.86
C SER A 626 -13.02 22.44 35.86
N LEU A 627 -12.60 23.50 35.17
CA LEU A 627 -13.39 24.21 34.16
C LEU A 627 -12.52 24.50 32.94
N GLN A 628 -13.04 24.20 31.75
CA GLN A 628 -12.40 24.47 30.47
C GLN A 628 -13.35 25.26 29.56
N SER A 629 -12.87 26.39 29.05
CA SER A 629 -13.59 27.15 28.01
C SER A 629 -13.33 26.55 26.63
N VAL A 630 -14.36 26.52 25.80
CA VAL A 630 -14.33 26.02 24.42
C VAL A 630 -14.82 27.08 23.42
N SER A 631 -14.57 26.87 22.13
CA SER A 631 -14.86 27.86 21.08
C SER A 631 -16.35 27.97 20.69
N SER A 632 -17.15 26.98 21.07
CA SER A 632 -18.57 26.84 20.74
C SER A 632 -19.23 25.91 21.76
N PRO A 633 -20.57 25.92 21.95
CA PRO A 633 -21.22 25.03 22.89
C PRO A 633 -20.92 23.55 22.58
N PRO A 634 -20.62 22.71 23.58
CA PRO A 634 -20.46 21.27 23.39
C PRO A 634 -21.80 20.59 23.04
N GLU A 635 -21.84 19.85 21.94
CA GLU A 635 -22.98 19.01 21.53
C GLU A 635 -22.93 17.62 22.18
N SER A 636 -21.74 17.05 22.33
CA SER A 636 -21.53 15.74 22.95
C SER A 636 -20.19 15.66 23.69
N LEU A 637 -20.12 14.77 24.68
CA LEU A 637 -18.94 14.48 25.49
C LEU A 637 -18.71 12.97 25.52
N LEU A 638 -17.46 12.55 25.58
CA LEU A 638 -17.07 11.16 25.76
C LEU A 638 -15.75 11.04 26.53
N PHE A 639 -15.81 10.39 27.68
CA PHE A 639 -14.66 9.83 28.36
C PHE A 639 -14.21 8.56 27.67
N LEU A 640 -12.94 8.51 27.31
CA LEU A 640 -12.31 7.34 26.73
C LEU A 640 -11.09 6.98 27.58
N GLU A 641 -11.19 5.87 28.31
CA GLU A 641 -10.05 5.29 28.99
C GLU A 641 -9.23 4.47 27.99
N VAL A 642 -7.94 4.75 27.95
CA VAL A 642 -7.04 4.17 26.97
C VAL A 642 -5.81 3.65 27.69
N GLN A 643 -5.67 2.33 27.69
CA GLN A 643 -4.44 1.68 28.13
C GLN A 643 -3.37 1.90 27.05
N ALA A 644 -2.31 2.63 27.40
CA ALA A 644 -1.18 2.81 26.52
C ALA A 644 -0.46 1.46 26.37
N SER A 645 -0.73 0.75 25.28
CA SER A 645 0.00 -0.48 24.96
C SER A 645 1.40 -0.12 24.47
N VAL A 646 2.35 0.02 25.41
CA VAL A 646 3.77 -0.09 25.07
C VAL A 646 4.12 -1.57 25.24
N GLY A 647 3.88 -2.35 24.17
CA GLY A 647 4.37 -3.72 24.03
C GLY A 647 3.84 -4.77 25.03
N GLY A 648 2.89 -5.61 24.59
CA GLY A 648 2.44 -6.81 25.31
C GLY A 648 0.92 -7.02 25.30
N GLU A 649 0.49 -8.27 25.48
CA GLU A 649 -0.92 -8.65 25.73
C GLU A 649 -1.33 -8.34 27.19
N ASP A 650 -0.36 -8.20 28.11
CA ASP A 650 -0.58 -7.87 29.52
C ASP A 650 -0.15 -6.44 29.84
N GLY A 651 -0.95 -5.43 29.44
CA GLY A 651 -0.71 -3.99 29.68
C GLY A 651 -0.70 -3.55 31.17
N ALA A 652 -0.31 -4.44 32.09
CA ALA A 652 -0.44 -4.30 33.53
C ALA A 652 0.50 -3.27 34.19
N ASP A 653 1.56 -2.84 33.52
CA ASP A 653 2.60 -2.02 34.16
C ASP A 653 2.49 -0.51 33.89
N HIS A 654 1.51 -0.02 33.12
CA HIS A 654 1.35 1.42 32.86
C HIS A 654 -0.06 1.92 33.22
N PRO A 655 -0.18 3.09 33.89
CA PRO A 655 -1.49 3.64 34.22
C PRO A 655 -2.25 4.00 32.94
N ALA A 656 -3.53 3.63 32.87
CA ALA A 656 -4.41 4.03 31.78
C ALA A 656 -4.54 5.55 31.72
N ASN A 657 -4.51 6.12 30.51
CA ASN A 657 -4.78 7.54 30.29
C ASN A 657 -6.28 7.73 30.07
N LEU A 658 -6.89 8.66 30.79
CA LEU A 658 -8.27 9.05 30.57
C LEU A 658 -8.32 10.30 29.68
N PHE A 659 -8.97 10.18 28.54
CA PHE A 659 -9.21 11.31 27.64
C PHE A 659 -10.65 11.79 27.77
N LEU A 660 -10.84 13.10 27.79
CA LEU A 660 -12.13 13.72 27.56
C LEU A 660 -12.19 14.25 26.14
N ASN A 661 -13.17 13.77 25.39
CA ASN A 661 -13.46 14.21 24.03
C ASN A 661 -14.76 15.00 24.03
N ALA A 662 -14.80 16.12 23.30
CA ALA A 662 -15.94 17.00 23.20
C ALA A 662 -16.21 17.35 21.73
N GLY A 663 -17.40 17.03 21.25
CA GLY A 663 -17.88 17.49 19.95
C GLY A 663 -18.55 18.84 20.09
N LEU A 664 -18.04 19.87 19.43
CA LEU A 664 -18.56 21.24 19.51
C LEU A 664 -19.54 21.54 18.36
N GLN A 665 -20.54 22.38 18.61
CA GLN A 665 -21.58 22.70 17.62
C GLN A 665 -21.07 23.30 16.29
N ASN A 666 -19.86 23.86 16.29
CA ASN A 666 -19.19 24.40 15.10
C ASN A 666 -18.46 23.34 14.26
N GLY A 667 -18.58 22.04 14.57
CA GLY A 667 -17.94 20.97 13.78
C GLY A 667 -16.56 20.56 14.29
N VAL A 668 -16.08 21.12 15.40
CA VAL A 668 -14.77 20.84 15.96
C VAL A 668 -14.84 19.73 17.02
N LEU A 669 -13.97 18.74 16.90
CA LEU A 669 -13.63 17.83 17.99
C LEU A 669 -12.54 18.45 18.85
N PHE A 670 -12.77 18.52 20.15
CA PHE A 670 -11.83 18.99 21.17
C PHE A 670 -11.47 17.82 22.09
N ARG A 671 -10.18 17.51 22.25
CA ARG A 671 -9.66 16.40 23.07
C ARG A 671 -8.73 16.95 24.14
N THR A 672 -8.83 16.46 25.37
CA THR A 672 -7.94 16.78 26.50
C THR A 672 -7.63 15.54 27.31
N VAL A 673 -6.45 15.51 27.93
CA VAL A 673 -6.09 14.51 28.93
C VAL A 673 -6.66 14.92 30.28
N VAL A 674 -7.25 13.95 30.99
CA VAL A 674 -7.80 14.13 32.35
C VAL A 674 -6.86 13.46 33.34
N ASP A 675 -6.37 14.23 34.31
CA ASP A 675 -5.59 13.69 35.41
C ASP A 675 -6.49 12.83 36.32
N MET A 676 -6.16 11.54 36.45
CA MET A 676 -6.97 10.55 37.16
C MET A 676 -7.11 10.81 38.67
N VAL A 677 -6.32 11.72 39.23
CA VAL A 677 -6.34 12.05 40.66
C VAL A 677 -7.08 13.37 40.89
N THR A 678 -6.69 14.41 40.16
CA THR A 678 -7.13 15.80 40.38
C THR A 678 -8.31 16.22 39.51
N GLY A 679 -8.57 15.53 38.39
CA GLY A 679 -9.56 15.95 37.40
C GLY A 679 -9.15 17.17 36.58
N GLN A 680 -7.89 17.61 36.65
CA GLN A 680 -7.37 18.70 35.83
C GLN A 680 -7.27 18.29 34.36
N LEU A 681 -7.56 19.23 33.47
CA LEU A 681 -7.53 19.05 32.02
C LEU A 681 -6.22 19.62 31.45
N SER A 682 -5.55 18.83 30.61
CA SER A 682 -4.28 19.21 29.95
C SER A 682 -4.21 18.69 28.51
N ASP A 683 -3.14 19.05 27.77
CA ASP A 683 -2.90 18.65 26.37
C ASP A 683 -4.13 18.81 25.46
N ALA A 684 -4.67 20.03 25.41
CA ALA A 684 -5.81 20.35 24.57
C ALA A 684 -5.45 20.30 23.08
N ARG A 685 -6.22 19.52 22.32
CA ARG A 685 -6.11 19.34 20.88
C ARG A 685 -7.47 19.57 20.23
N SER A 686 -7.48 20.21 19.07
CA SER A 686 -8.72 20.52 18.34
C SER A 686 -8.58 20.19 16.87
N ARG A 687 -9.58 19.53 16.28
CA ARG A 687 -9.65 19.22 14.85
C ARG A 687 -11.04 19.50 14.31
N PHE A 688 -11.14 20.20 13.19
CA PHE A 688 -12.40 20.36 12.48
C PHE A 688 -12.72 19.07 11.71
N LEU A 689 -13.91 18.50 11.91
CA LEU A 689 -14.30 17.21 11.33
C LEU A 689 -15.37 17.32 10.23
N GLY A 690 -16.09 18.43 10.19
CA GLY A 690 -17.18 18.63 9.23
C GLY A 690 -18.10 19.76 9.66
N LEU A 691 -19.09 20.07 8.83
CA LEU A 691 -20.01 21.20 9.06
C LEU A 691 -21.09 20.88 10.11
N ARG A 692 -21.31 19.59 10.43
CA ARG A 692 -22.27 19.14 11.43
C ARG A 692 -21.62 19.03 12.81
N ALA A 693 -22.38 19.33 13.85
CA ALA A 693 -21.95 19.17 15.24
C ALA A 693 -21.55 17.70 15.52
N PRO A 694 -20.32 17.41 15.98
CA PRO A 694 -19.87 16.04 16.17
C PRO A 694 -20.59 15.36 17.34
N LYS A 695 -21.10 14.16 17.10
CA LYS A 695 -21.66 13.26 18.14
C LYS A 695 -20.66 12.14 18.43
N LEU A 696 -20.35 11.90 19.70
CA LEU A 696 -19.34 10.95 20.14
C LEU A 696 -19.97 9.69 20.73
N PHE A 697 -19.42 8.52 20.36
CA PHE A 697 -19.87 7.21 20.81
C PHE A 697 -18.67 6.34 21.16
N SER A 698 -18.77 5.57 22.23
CA SER A 698 -17.81 4.51 22.55
C SER A 698 -18.19 3.24 21.77
N ILE A 699 -17.22 2.68 21.05
CA ILE A 699 -17.36 1.40 20.37
C ILE A 699 -16.16 0.50 20.67
N VAL A 700 -16.28 -0.78 20.38
CA VAL A 700 -15.17 -1.74 20.51
C VAL A 700 -14.65 -2.06 19.11
N VAL A 701 -13.34 -1.92 18.92
CA VAL A 701 -12.64 -2.30 17.67
C VAL A 701 -11.37 -3.08 18.00
N ARG A 702 -11.25 -4.31 17.48
CA ARG A 702 -10.22 -5.30 17.83
C ARG A 702 -10.09 -5.54 19.33
N GLY A 703 -11.22 -5.60 20.04
CA GLY A 703 -11.26 -5.85 21.48
C GLY A 703 -10.77 -4.68 22.34
N ARG A 704 -10.58 -3.48 21.75
CA ARG A 704 -10.20 -2.26 22.47
C ARG A 704 -11.26 -1.18 22.30
N HIS A 705 -11.45 -0.37 23.33
CA HIS A 705 -12.34 0.79 23.24
C HIS A 705 -11.78 1.83 22.26
N ALA A 706 -12.65 2.29 21.37
CA ALA A 706 -12.40 3.33 20.38
C ALA A 706 -13.55 4.35 20.41
N MET A 707 -13.28 5.54 19.87
CA MET A 707 -14.26 6.60 19.75
C MET A 707 -14.77 6.68 18.30
N LEU A 708 -16.06 6.50 18.11
CA LEU A 708 -16.73 6.83 16.86
C LEU A 708 -17.31 8.24 16.96
N CYS A 709 -16.96 9.10 16.01
CA CYS A 709 -17.35 10.50 15.97
C CYS A 709 -18.12 10.79 14.68
N LEU A 710 -19.39 11.17 14.80
CA LEU A 710 -20.30 11.39 13.67
C LEU A 710 -20.47 12.89 13.42
N SER A 711 -20.03 13.38 12.25
CA SER A 711 -20.22 14.77 11.79
C SER A 711 -20.76 14.75 10.34
N SER A 712 -20.23 15.57 9.41
CA SER A 712 -20.52 15.44 7.97
C SER A 712 -20.11 14.06 7.44
N ARG A 713 -19.02 13.51 7.98
CA ARG A 713 -18.56 12.13 7.79
C ARG A 713 -18.35 11.46 9.15
N PRO A 714 -18.46 10.13 9.24
CA PRO A 714 -18.03 9.38 10.41
C PRO A 714 -16.49 9.33 10.50
N TRP A 715 -15.96 9.44 11.72
CA TRP A 715 -14.54 9.38 12.06
C TRP A 715 -14.30 8.39 13.18
N LEU A 716 -13.20 7.64 13.11
CA LEU A 716 -12.80 6.69 14.12
C LEU A 716 -11.51 7.16 14.81
N GLY A 717 -11.59 7.36 16.12
CA GLY A 717 -10.48 7.62 17.02
C GLY A 717 -10.06 6.34 17.72
N TYR A 718 -8.87 5.81 17.43
CA TYR A 718 -8.39 4.54 17.97
C TYR A 718 -6.89 4.56 18.23
N ILE A 719 -6.39 3.59 19.00
CA ILE A 719 -4.95 3.45 19.24
C ILE A 719 -4.35 2.41 18.31
N GLN A 720 -3.30 2.81 17.60
CA GLN A 720 -2.48 1.93 16.79
C GLN A 720 -1.01 2.14 17.10
N GLN A 721 -0.30 1.06 17.39
CA GLN A 721 1.13 1.09 17.73
C GLN A 721 1.48 2.09 18.86
N GLY A 722 0.57 2.29 19.82
CA GLY A 722 0.77 3.23 20.93
C GLY A 722 0.32 4.67 20.66
N HIS A 723 -0.23 4.98 19.48
CA HIS A 723 -0.65 6.33 19.10
C HIS A 723 -2.15 6.42 18.85
N PHE A 724 -2.76 7.48 19.37
CA PHE A 724 -4.13 7.82 19.03
C PHE A 724 -4.17 8.40 17.61
N LEU A 725 -4.84 7.69 16.71
CA LEU A 725 -5.13 8.11 15.35
C LEU A 725 -6.60 8.49 15.24
N LEU A 726 -6.88 9.50 14.44
CA LEU A 726 -8.23 9.91 14.11
C LEU A 726 -8.40 9.90 12.59
N THR A 727 -9.16 8.92 12.10
CA THR A 727 -9.22 8.59 10.67
C THR A 727 -10.68 8.62 10.22
N PRO A 728 -11.03 9.27 9.10
CA PRO A 728 -12.40 9.25 8.62
C PRO A 728 -12.75 7.83 8.15
N LEU A 729 -14.03 7.47 8.15
CA LEU A 729 -14.50 6.27 7.47
C LEU A 729 -14.98 6.63 6.06
N SER A 730 -14.74 5.77 5.09
CA SER A 730 -15.20 5.95 3.70
C SER A 730 -16.67 5.56 3.58
N TYR A 731 -17.55 6.30 4.25
CA TYR A 731 -18.97 5.98 4.34
C TYR A 731 -19.84 7.24 4.34
N GLU A 732 -21.14 7.04 4.11
CA GLU A 732 -22.12 8.11 4.17
C GLU A 732 -22.30 8.67 5.59
N THR A 733 -23.00 9.79 5.68
CA THR A 733 -23.27 10.44 6.96
C THR A 733 -24.17 9.56 7.84
N LEU A 734 -23.76 9.38 9.10
CA LEU A 734 -24.51 8.63 10.10
C LEU A 734 -25.09 9.58 11.16
N GLU A 735 -26.29 9.27 11.66
CA GLU A 735 -27.02 10.10 12.62
C GLU A 735 -26.76 9.71 14.08
N TYR A 736 -26.62 8.41 14.33
CA TYR A 736 -26.37 7.81 15.65
C TYR A 736 -25.74 6.43 15.45
N ALA A 737 -25.00 5.93 16.45
CA ALA A 737 -24.37 4.63 16.40
C ALA A 737 -24.20 3.99 17.79
N ALA A 738 -24.11 2.66 17.83
CA ALA A 738 -23.83 1.88 19.02
C ALA A 738 -22.93 0.67 18.68
N SER A 739 -22.10 0.24 19.62
CA SER A 739 -21.30 -0.99 19.50
C SER A 739 -22.21 -2.21 19.37
N PHE A 740 -21.88 -3.19 18.55
CA PHE A 740 -22.75 -4.34 18.31
C PHE A 740 -21.96 -5.65 18.35
N SER A 741 -22.52 -6.67 18.99
CA SER A 741 -21.96 -8.01 19.03
C SER A 741 -23.07 -9.05 18.88
N SER A 742 -22.87 -9.99 17.96
CA SER A 742 -23.76 -11.13 17.68
C SER A 742 -22.94 -12.33 17.23
N ASP A 743 -23.58 -13.50 17.13
CA ASP A 743 -23.00 -14.72 16.60
C ASP A 743 -22.48 -14.57 15.16
N GLN A 744 -23.19 -13.81 14.32
CA GLN A 744 -22.81 -13.52 12.92
C GLN A 744 -21.75 -12.42 12.81
N CYS A 745 -21.67 -11.54 13.82
CA CYS A 745 -20.79 -10.38 13.83
C CYS A 745 -20.29 -10.16 15.25
N ALA A 746 -19.18 -10.83 15.59
CA ALA A 746 -18.59 -10.79 16.95
C ALA A 746 -18.27 -9.35 17.39
N GLU A 747 -17.87 -8.49 16.46
CA GLU A 747 -17.54 -7.09 16.71
C GLU A 747 -17.98 -6.22 15.52
N GLY A 748 -18.97 -5.37 15.74
CA GLY A 748 -19.49 -4.45 14.74
C GLY A 748 -20.09 -3.18 15.35
N VAL A 749 -20.71 -2.39 14.48
CA VAL A 749 -21.40 -1.15 14.82
C VAL A 749 -22.77 -1.18 14.17
N VAL A 750 -23.80 -0.91 14.97
CA VAL A 750 -25.14 -0.61 14.47
C VAL A 750 -25.27 0.90 14.38
N ALA A 751 -25.68 1.41 13.23
CA ALA A 751 -25.86 2.84 13.01
C ALA A 751 -27.15 3.14 12.26
N VAL A 752 -27.59 4.39 12.36
CA VAL A 752 -28.69 4.91 11.57
C VAL A 752 -28.15 5.87 10.52
N ALA A 753 -28.60 5.68 9.28
CA ALA A 753 -28.40 6.62 8.16
C ALA A 753 -29.76 6.96 7.53
N GLY A 754 -30.27 8.17 7.76
CA GLY A 754 -31.59 8.57 7.26
C GLY A 754 -32.71 7.70 7.85
N ASP A 755 -33.45 6.98 7.00
CA ASP A 755 -34.50 6.03 7.36
C ASP A 755 -34.03 4.56 7.38
N ALA A 756 -32.71 4.31 7.29
CA ALA A 756 -32.13 2.97 7.31
C ALA A 756 -31.37 2.68 8.62
N LEU A 757 -31.57 1.48 9.15
CA LEU A 757 -30.71 0.83 10.13
C LEU A 757 -29.62 0.05 9.40
N ARG A 758 -28.36 0.26 9.76
CA ARG A 758 -27.22 -0.39 9.13
C ARG A 758 -26.36 -1.08 10.18
N VAL A 759 -25.86 -2.27 9.85
CA VAL A 759 -24.90 -3.02 10.65
C VAL A 759 -23.64 -3.18 9.83
N PHE A 760 -22.51 -2.76 10.38
CA PHE A 760 -21.25 -2.81 9.67
C PHE A 760 -20.07 -3.08 10.60
N THR A 761 -18.95 -3.53 10.03
CA THR A 761 -17.69 -3.73 10.74
C THR A 761 -16.61 -2.85 10.11
N VAL A 762 -15.67 -2.39 10.94
CA VAL A 762 -14.51 -1.62 10.46
C VAL A 762 -13.43 -2.62 10.08
N GLU A 763 -12.97 -2.56 8.83
CA GLU A 763 -11.94 -3.48 8.33
C GLU A 763 -10.51 -3.06 8.75
N ARG A 764 -9.50 -3.61 8.07
CA ARG A 764 -8.06 -3.50 8.34
C ARG A 764 -7.62 -2.11 8.87
N LEU A 765 -7.45 -2.02 10.20
CA LEU A 765 -6.92 -0.81 10.85
C LEU A 765 -5.49 -0.48 10.37
N GLY A 766 -5.23 0.79 10.07
CA GLY A 766 -3.92 1.30 9.64
C GLY A 766 -3.78 1.52 8.14
N GLU A 767 -4.76 1.11 7.35
CA GLU A 767 -4.89 1.57 5.98
C GLU A 767 -5.42 3.02 5.97
N THR A 768 -4.92 3.84 5.05
CA THR A 768 -5.28 5.27 4.98
C THR A 768 -6.36 5.55 3.94
N PHE A 769 -6.46 4.68 2.93
CA PHE A 769 -7.39 4.84 1.82
C PHE A 769 -8.26 3.60 1.67
N ASN A 770 -9.55 3.83 1.48
CA ASN A 770 -10.46 2.83 0.94
C ASN A 770 -10.32 2.84 -0.58
N GLU A 771 -10.22 1.68 -1.19
CA GLU A 771 -10.00 1.55 -2.62
C GLU A 771 -11.18 0.89 -3.34
N THR A 772 -11.46 1.38 -4.54
CA THR A 772 -12.34 0.71 -5.50
C THR A 772 -11.53 0.38 -6.73
N SER A 773 -11.48 -0.90 -7.12
CA SER A 773 -10.73 -1.38 -8.28
C SER A 773 -11.66 -1.60 -9.47
N ILE A 774 -11.26 -1.09 -10.63
CA ILE A 774 -11.97 -1.28 -11.91
C ILE A 774 -10.99 -1.98 -12.87
N PRO A 775 -11.24 -3.23 -13.28
CA PRO A 775 -10.35 -3.97 -14.16
C PRO A 775 -10.15 -3.28 -15.52
N LEU A 776 -8.93 -3.39 -16.06
CA LEU A 776 -8.53 -2.90 -17.37
C LEU A 776 -8.04 -4.06 -18.25
N ARG A 777 -7.91 -3.83 -19.55
CA ARG A 777 -7.58 -4.87 -20.52
C ARG A 777 -6.07 -5.02 -20.71
N TYR A 778 -5.36 -3.91 -20.87
CA TYR A 778 -3.92 -3.89 -21.07
C TYR A 778 -3.25 -2.97 -20.05
N THR A 779 -1.92 -2.96 -20.03
CA THR A 779 -1.19 -2.04 -19.14
C THR A 779 -1.53 -0.58 -19.45
N PRO A 780 -2.10 0.17 -18.50
CA PRO A 780 -2.43 1.57 -18.71
C PRO A 780 -1.17 2.41 -18.89
N ARG A 781 -1.30 3.48 -19.69
CA ARG A 781 -0.21 4.45 -19.93
C ARG A 781 -0.50 5.80 -19.31
N LYS A 782 -1.63 6.41 -19.67
CA LYS A 782 -2.08 7.74 -19.18
C LYS A 782 -3.60 7.85 -19.27
N PHE A 783 -4.17 8.80 -18.56
CA PHE A 783 -5.57 9.18 -18.73
C PHE A 783 -5.82 10.68 -18.67
N VAL A 784 -6.97 11.11 -19.21
CA VAL A 784 -7.46 12.48 -19.15
C VAL A 784 -8.93 12.52 -18.78
N VAL A 785 -9.38 13.64 -18.22
CA VAL A 785 -10.78 13.86 -17.85
C VAL A 785 -11.46 14.66 -18.95
N GLN A 786 -12.62 14.20 -19.40
CA GLN A 786 -13.49 14.96 -20.29
C GLN A 786 -14.11 16.14 -19.50
N PRO A 787 -13.91 17.40 -19.91
CA PRO A 787 -14.30 18.56 -19.09
C PRO A 787 -15.80 18.67 -18.77
N LYS A 788 -16.69 18.20 -19.67
CA LYS A 788 -18.14 18.40 -19.53
C LYS A 788 -18.85 17.37 -18.66
N ARG A 789 -18.68 16.07 -18.96
CA ARG A 789 -19.35 14.96 -18.25
C ARG A 789 -18.46 14.28 -17.20
N LYS A 790 -17.21 14.71 -17.04
CA LYS A 790 -16.25 14.15 -16.08
C LYS A 790 -15.94 12.65 -16.33
N LEU A 791 -16.10 12.18 -17.57
CA LEU A 791 -15.69 10.84 -18.00
C LEU A 791 -14.17 10.74 -18.07
N LEU A 792 -13.64 9.54 -17.84
CA LEU A 792 -12.21 9.24 -17.93
C LEU A 792 -11.90 8.63 -19.29
N ILE A 793 -10.88 9.14 -19.98
CA ILE A 793 -10.35 8.53 -21.20
C ILE A 793 -8.97 7.97 -20.91
N ILE A 794 -8.82 6.65 -21.04
CA ILE A 794 -7.64 5.89 -20.67
C ILE A 794 -7.02 5.30 -21.94
N ILE A 795 -5.70 5.36 -22.07
CA ILE A 795 -4.95 4.63 -23.10
C ILE A 795 -4.19 3.47 -22.46
N GLU A 796 -4.33 2.29 -23.06
CA GLU A 796 -3.74 1.05 -22.58
C GLU A 796 -2.87 0.45 -23.70
N SER A 797 -1.70 -0.10 -23.41
CA SER A 797 -0.81 -0.69 -24.43
C SER A 797 0.12 -1.75 -23.86
N ASP A 798 0.28 -2.87 -24.57
CA ASP A 798 1.22 -3.94 -24.23
C ASP A 798 2.05 -4.41 -25.42
N GLN A 799 3.29 -4.78 -25.12
CA GLN A 799 4.23 -5.40 -26.05
C GLN A 799 4.25 -6.91 -25.84
N GLY A 800 4.37 -7.68 -26.92
CA GLY A 800 4.40 -9.14 -26.90
C GLY A 800 3.07 -9.78 -26.52
N ALA A 801 1.95 -9.18 -26.94
CA ALA A 801 0.60 -9.67 -26.65
C ALA A 801 -0.25 -9.75 -27.93
N PHE A 802 -1.29 -10.60 -27.90
CA PHE A 802 -2.26 -10.75 -28.98
C PHE A 802 -3.47 -9.82 -28.78
N THR A 803 -4.07 -9.41 -29.90
CA THR A 803 -5.31 -8.61 -29.89
C THR A 803 -6.45 -9.42 -29.27
N ALA A 804 -7.52 -8.77 -28.81
CA ALA A 804 -8.67 -9.48 -28.26
C ALA A 804 -9.25 -10.51 -29.25
N GLU A 805 -9.40 -10.13 -30.52
CA GLU A 805 -9.92 -11.00 -31.59
C GLU A 805 -9.04 -12.24 -31.82
N GLU A 806 -7.71 -12.07 -31.86
CA GLU A 806 -6.77 -13.19 -32.02
C GLU A 806 -6.78 -14.13 -30.81
N ARG A 807 -6.94 -13.59 -29.59
CA ARG A 807 -7.03 -14.40 -28.37
C ARG A 807 -8.30 -15.24 -28.35
N GLU A 808 -9.44 -14.66 -28.75
CA GLU A 808 -10.71 -15.39 -28.86
C GLU A 808 -10.63 -16.49 -29.92
N ALA A 809 -9.99 -16.22 -31.07
CA ALA A 809 -9.78 -17.21 -32.11
C ALA A 809 -8.90 -18.38 -31.61
N GLN A 810 -7.77 -18.08 -30.97
CA GLN A 810 -6.90 -19.11 -30.38
C GLN A 810 -7.59 -19.92 -29.28
N LYS A 811 -8.37 -19.26 -28.41
CA LYS A 811 -9.18 -19.96 -27.39
C LYS A 811 -10.11 -20.97 -28.06
N LYS A 812 -10.84 -20.59 -29.12
CA LYS A 812 -11.76 -21.48 -29.85
C LYS A 812 -11.03 -22.68 -30.48
N GLU A 813 -9.92 -22.43 -31.19
CA GLU A 813 -9.12 -23.50 -31.79
C GLU A 813 -8.57 -24.48 -30.73
N CYS A 814 -8.14 -23.97 -29.57
CA CYS A 814 -7.69 -24.80 -28.45
C CYS A 814 -8.81 -25.65 -27.86
N PHE A 815 -10.02 -25.09 -27.68
CA PHE A 815 -11.18 -25.85 -27.18
C PHE A 815 -11.64 -26.93 -28.16
N GLU A 816 -11.58 -26.66 -29.46
CA GLU A 816 -11.87 -27.64 -30.52
C GLU A 816 -10.84 -28.77 -30.54
N ALA A 817 -9.54 -28.45 -30.44
CA ALA A 817 -8.46 -29.44 -30.38
C ALA A 817 -8.47 -30.31 -29.10
N ALA A 818 -8.96 -29.77 -27.98
CA ALA A 818 -9.11 -30.49 -26.71
C ALA A 818 -10.33 -31.44 -26.69
N GLY A 819 -11.11 -31.53 -27.78
CA GLY A 819 -12.25 -32.45 -27.88
C GLY A 819 -13.45 -32.07 -27.03
N MET A 820 -13.58 -30.80 -26.64
CA MET A 820 -14.70 -30.28 -25.83
C MET A 820 -15.85 -29.70 -26.68
N GLY A 821 -15.88 -29.96 -27.99
CA GLY A 821 -16.95 -29.56 -28.90
C GLY A 821 -17.90 -30.72 -29.26
N GLU A 822 -19.21 -30.43 -29.17
CA GLU A 822 -20.37 -31.25 -29.59
C GLU A 822 -20.95 -32.26 -28.59
N ASN A 823 -21.49 -31.77 -27.46
CA ASN A 823 -22.84 -32.13 -26.99
C ASN A 823 -23.25 -31.29 -25.78
N GLY A 824 -23.99 -30.21 -26.01
CA GLY A 824 -24.62 -29.43 -24.93
C GLY A 824 -25.03 -28.01 -25.33
N ASN A 825 -26.09 -27.89 -26.14
CA ASN A 825 -26.92 -26.68 -26.31
C ASN A 825 -26.21 -25.33 -26.49
N ALA A 826 -25.77 -25.07 -27.73
CA ALA A 826 -25.75 -23.71 -28.26
C ALA A 826 -27.19 -23.20 -28.41
N VAL A 827 -27.77 -22.66 -27.34
CA VAL A 827 -29.01 -21.88 -27.41
C VAL A 827 -28.61 -20.41 -27.34
N GLN A 828 -28.88 -19.72 -28.45
CA GLN A 828 -29.05 -18.28 -28.62
C GLN A 828 -28.95 -17.44 -27.34
N MET A 829 -27.88 -16.65 -27.21
CA MET A 829 -27.86 -15.43 -26.38
C MET A 829 -27.65 -14.22 -27.30
N GLU A 830 -28.68 -13.90 -28.09
CA GLU A 830 -28.97 -12.51 -28.45
C GLU A 830 -29.98 -12.01 -27.42
N ASN A 831 -29.50 -11.46 -26.31
CA ASN A 831 -30.18 -10.42 -25.53
C ASN A 831 -29.28 -9.99 -24.36
N GLY A 832 -29.03 -8.69 -24.26
CA GLY A 832 -28.23 -8.10 -23.21
C GLY A 832 -28.81 -8.32 -21.81
N GLY A 833 -27.95 -8.76 -20.91
CA GLY A 833 -28.14 -8.86 -19.47
C GLY A 833 -26.80 -9.23 -18.86
N GLU A 834 -26.34 -8.42 -17.92
CA GLU A 834 -25.15 -8.62 -17.10
C GLU A 834 -25.25 -9.99 -16.41
N ASP A 835 -24.46 -11.00 -16.82
CA ASP A 835 -24.10 -12.24 -16.08
C ASP A 835 -23.33 -13.25 -16.98
N GLU A 836 -22.37 -12.80 -17.80
CA GLU A 836 -21.56 -13.72 -18.65
C GLU A 836 -20.17 -14.10 -18.07
N ASP A 837 -19.76 -13.54 -16.92
CA ASP A 837 -18.41 -13.80 -16.36
C ASP A 837 -18.29 -15.14 -15.58
N ASP A 838 -19.39 -15.82 -15.27
CA ASP A 838 -19.35 -16.99 -14.36
C ASP A 838 -18.95 -18.33 -15.05
N ASN A 839 -18.73 -18.34 -16.37
CA ASN A 839 -18.46 -19.57 -17.12
C ASN A 839 -17.18 -19.60 -17.98
N ASP A 840 -16.24 -18.64 -17.89
CA ASP A 840 -14.90 -18.83 -18.47
C ASP A 840 -14.09 -19.77 -17.55
N PRO A 841 -13.68 -20.97 -18.01
CA PRO A 841 -12.88 -21.85 -17.19
C PRO A 841 -11.46 -21.32 -16.92
N LEU A 842 -10.99 -20.29 -17.64
CA LEU A 842 -9.63 -19.76 -17.58
C LEU A 842 -9.62 -18.22 -17.59
N SER A 843 -9.84 -17.58 -16.43
CA SER A 843 -9.79 -16.11 -16.37
C SER A 843 -8.40 -15.57 -16.73
N ASP A 844 -8.33 -14.63 -17.67
CA ASP A 844 -7.06 -14.08 -18.15
C ASP A 844 -6.25 -13.40 -17.02
N GLU A 845 -6.93 -12.93 -15.96
CA GLU A 845 -6.30 -12.38 -14.75
C GLU A 845 -5.42 -13.41 -14.02
N GLN A 846 -5.81 -14.68 -14.04
CA GLN A 846 -5.08 -15.74 -13.36
C GLN A 846 -4.01 -16.38 -14.24
N TYR A 847 -4.33 -16.66 -15.52
CA TYR A 847 -3.44 -17.40 -16.44
C TYR A 847 -2.49 -16.50 -17.23
N GLY A 848 -2.75 -15.19 -17.25
CA GLY A 848 -2.09 -14.24 -18.12
C GLY A 848 -2.54 -14.37 -19.57
N TYR A 849 -2.25 -13.35 -20.38
CA TYR A 849 -2.46 -13.45 -21.82
C TYR A 849 -1.41 -14.36 -22.47
N PRO A 850 -1.78 -15.13 -23.51
CA PRO A 850 -0.82 -15.74 -24.41
C PRO A 850 0.16 -14.69 -24.93
N LYS A 851 1.44 -15.03 -24.92
CA LYS A 851 2.50 -14.10 -25.31
C LYS A 851 2.79 -14.23 -26.79
N ALA A 852 2.71 -13.13 -27.51
CA ALA A 852 3.09 -13.04 -28.91
C ALA A 852 4.61 -12.83 -29.07
N GLU A 853 5.06 -12.74 -30.33
CA GLU A 853 6.39 -12.30 -30.70
C GLU A 853 6.71 -10.92 -30.12
N SER A 854 7.99 -10.70 -29.78
CA SER A 854 8.43 -9.52 -29.00
C SER A 854 8.23 -8.17 -29.70
N ASP A 855 8.02 -8.15 -31.01
CA ASP A 855 7.83 -6.95 -31.83
C ASP A 855 6.36 -6.53 -31.99
N LYS A 856 5.42 -7.36 -31.54
CA LYS A 856 3.99 -7.10 -31.61
C LYS A 856 3.51 -6.23 -30.45
N TRP A 857 2.59 -5.34 -30.75
CA TRP A 857 1.91 -4.43 -29.84
C TRP A 857 0.41 -4.51 -29.98
N VAL A 858 -0.25 -4.31 -28.86
CA VAL A 858 -1.70 -4.15 -28.76
C VAL A 858 -2.00 -2.92 -27.93
N SER A 859 -3.09 -2.22 -28.25
CA SER A 859 -3.47 -1.01 -27.55
C SER A 859 -4.94 -0.69 -27.75
N CYS A 860 -5.56 -0.12 -26.72
CA CYS A 860 -6.92 0.37 -26.81
C CYS A 860 -7.08 1.76 -26.18
N ILE A 861 -8.14 2.45 -26.59
CA ILE A 861 -8.63 3.69 -25.98
C ILE A 861 -9.97 3.38 -25.30
N ARG A 862 -10.06 3.62 -24.00
CA ARG A 862 -11.25 3.36 -23.18
C ARG A 862 -11.88 4.66 -22.71
N VAL A 863 -13.20 4.78 -22.81
CA VAL A 863 -14.00 5.82 -22.14
C VAL A 863 -14.78 5.18 -21.00
N LEU A 864 -14.48 5.61 -19.78
CA LEU A 864 -15.01 5.06 -18.54
C LEU A 864 -15.79 6.13 -17.76
N ASP A 865 -16.96 5.76 -17.26
CA ASP A 865 -17.67 6.57 -16.28
C ASP A 865 -17.27 6.15 -14.85
N PRO A 866 -16.57 7.01 -14.09
CA PRO A 866 -16.11 6.65 -12.75
C PRO A 866 -17.25 6.50 -11.73
N ARG A 867 -18.46 7.01 -12.01
CA ARG A 867 -19.62 6.94 -11.11
C ARG A 867 -20.36 5.62 -11.22
N THR A 868 -20.52 5.12 -12.44
CA THR A 868 -21.22 3.85 -12.73
C THR A 868 -20.26 2.69 -12.90
N THR A 869 -18.94 2.95 -12.88
CA THR A 869 -17.84 2.00 -13.16
C THR A 869 -17.91 1.31 -14.53
N GLN A 870 -18.83 1.72 -15.40
CA GLN A 870 -19.05 1.13 -16.72
C GLN A 870 -18.17 1.75 -17.80
N THR A 871 -17.64 0.89 -18.67
CA THR A 871 -16.99 1.32 -19.92
C THR A 871 -18.05 1.65 -20.96
N THR A 872 -18.06 2.88 -21.45
CA THR A 872 -19.03 3.37 -22.43
C THR A 872 -18.55 3.23 -23.88
N CYS A 873 -17.23 3.22 -24.09
CA CYS A 873 -16.61 3.01 -25.40
C CYS A 873 -15.25 2.36 -25.21
N LEU A 874 -14.94 1.36 -26.03
CA LEU A 874 -13.65 0.69 -26.08
C LEU A 874 -13.22 0.56 -27.54
N LEU A 875 -12.14 1.25 -27.91
CA LEU A 875 -11.64 1.30 -29.28
C LEU A 875 -10.27 0.62 -29.35
N GLU A 876 -10.19 -0.51 -30.02
CA GLU A 876 -8.94 -1.23 -30.27
C GLU A 876 -8.14 -0.57 -31.41
N LEU A 877 -6.84 -0.37 -31.19
CA LEU A 877 -5.90 0.04 -32.23
C LEU A 877 -5.41 -1.20 -32.97
N GLN A 878 -5.28 -1.07 -34.28
CA GLN A 878 -4.90 -2.15 -35.19
C GLN A 878 -3.49 -1.91 -35.75
N ASP A 879 -3.01 -2.83 -36.59
CA ASP A 879 -1.76 -2.67 -37.35
C ASP A 879 -0.49 -2.47 -36.51
N ASN A 880 -0.37 -3.16 -35.36
CA ASN A 880 0.79 -3.09 -34.47
C ASN A 880 1.06 -1.67 -33.95
N GLU A 881 -0.01 -0.91 -33.67
CA GLU A 881 0.02 0.47 -33.19
C GLU A 881 -0.25 0.56 -31.69
N ALA A 882 0.60 1.30 -30.97
CA ALA A 882 0.50 1.51 -29.52
C ALA A 882 0.36 2.99 -29.15
N ALA A 883 -0.50 3.30 -28.18
CA ALA A 883 -0.72 4.65 -27.68
C ALA A 883 0.21 5.00 -26.49
N PHE A 884 0.82 6.19 -26.53
CA PHE A 884 1.78 6.64 -25.51
C PHE A 884 1.45 8.00 -24.90
N SER A 885 0.66 8.82 -25.58
CA SER A 885 0.27 10.14 -25.09
C SER A 885 -1.18 10.48 -25.42
N ILE A 886 -1.80 11.27 -24.57
CA ILE A 886 -3.21 11.64 -24.67
C ILE A 886 -3.43 13.05 -24.11
N CYS A 887 -4.28 13.84 -24.76
CA CYS A 887 -4.61 15.20 -24.33
C CYS A 887 -6.00 15.61 -24.83
N THR A 888 -6.76 16.35 -24.02
CA THR A 888 -7.95 17.07 -24.50
C THR A 888 -7.55 18.45 -25.03
N VAL A 889 -8.03 18.82 -26.21
CA VAL A 889 -7.69 20.09 -26.86
C VAL A 889 -8.94 20.81 -27.37
N ASN A 890 -9.04 22.10 -27.03
CA ASN A 890 -9.98 23.03 -27.63
C ASN A 890 -9.24 23.86 -28.69
N PHE A 891 -9.52 23.62 -29.97
CA PHE A 891 -8.95 24.43 -31.04
C PHE A 891 -9.66 25.79 -31.17
N HIS A 892 -9.03 26.77 -31.82
CA HIS A 892 -9.66 28.07 -32.10
C HIS A 892 -10.95 27.93 -32.92
N ASP A 893 -10.95 26.98 -33.84
CA ASP A 893 -12.14 26.56 -34.55
C ASP A 893 -13.07 25.81 -33.58
N LYS A 894 -14.17 26.48 -33.20
CA LYS A 894 -15.10 25.99 -32.18
C LYS A 894 -16.11 24.99 -32.72
N ASP A 895 -16.09 24.68 -34.02
CA ASP A 895 -17.11 23.85 -34.69
C ASP A 895 -17.29 22.47 -34.04
N TYR A 896 -16.21 21.89 -33.49
CA TYR A 896 -16.24 20.56 -32.88
C TYR A 896 -16.21 20.56 -31.34
N GLY A 897 -16.05 21.72 -30.70
CA GLY A 897 -15.84 21.81 -29.24
C GLY A 897 -14.53 21.16 -28.79
N THR A 898 -14.56 20.47 -27.64
CA THR A 898 -13.38 19.75 -27.12
C THR A 898 -13.14 18.50 -27.94
N LEU A 899 -11.90 18.32 -28.40
CA LEU A 899 -11.42 17.15 -29.11
C LEU A 899 -10.42 16.36 -28.26
N LEU A 900 -10.21 15.10 -28.62
CA LEU A 900 -9.22 14.24 -28.01
C LEU A 900 -8.07 13.99 -28.98
N ALA A 901 -6.85 14.30 -28.57
CA ALA A 901 -5.63 13.97 -29.29
C ALA A 901 -4.94 12.77 -28.65
N VAL A 902 -4.58 11.76 -29.44
CA VAL A 902 -3.85 10.56 -29.00
C VAL A 902 -2.62 10.37 -29.86
N GLY A 903 -1.45 10.29 -29.23
CA GLY A 903 -0.17 10.05 -29.88
C GLY A 903 0.20 8.57 -29.83
N THR A 904 0.50 7.99 -30.99
CA THR A 904 0.74 6.56 -31.18
C THR A 904 2.03 6.30 -31.96
N ALA A 905 2.56 5.08 -31.85
CA ALA A 905 3.63 4.58 -32.70
C ALA A 905 3.37 3.15 -33.16
N LYS A 906 3.79 2.85 -34.39
CA LYS A 906 3.69 1.53 -35.02
C LYS A 906 5.03 0.81 -35.01
N GLY A 907 5.04 -0.47 -34.66
CA GLY A 907 6.23 -1.33 -34.73
C GLY A 907 7.38 -0.87 -33.84
N LEU A 908 7.09 -0.28 -32.68
CA LEU A 908 8.12 0.26 -31.78
C LEU A 908 8.93 -0.88 -31.15
N GLN A 909 10.24 -0.89 -31.37
CA GLN A 909 11.17 -1.79 -30.68
C GLN A 909 12.14 -0.98 -29.84
N TYR A 910 12.48 -1.47 -28.65
CA TYR A 910 13.44 -0.84 -27.75
C TYR A 910 14.85 -1.45 -27.86
N TRP A 911 14.94 -2.75 -28.17
CA TRP A 911 16.17 -3.55 -28.22
C TRP A 911 16.26 -4.31 -29.55
N PRO A 912 17.45 -4.52 -30.15
CA PRO A 912 18.79 -4.07 -29.72
C PRO A 912 19.06 -2.58 -29.93
N LYS A 913 18.27 -1.93 -30.78
CA LYS A 913 18.31 -0.48 -30.97
C LYS A 913 16.88 0.03 -31.07
N ARG A 914 16.61 1.21 -30.48
CA ARG A 914 15.29 1.85 -30.59
C ARG A 914 14.96 2.14 -32.06
N SER A 915 13.89 1.53 -32.56
CA SER A 915 13.36 1.67 -33.94
C SER A 915 11.83 1.67 -33.92
N PHE A 916 11.21 2.18 -34.98
CA PHE A 916 9.76 2.17 -35.17
C PHE A 916 9.45 2.36 -36.66
N ASP A 917 8.26 1.92 -37.11
CA ASP A 917 7.84 2.03 -38.51
C ASP A 917 7.26 3.42 -38.83
N ALA A 918 6.39 3.93 -37.95
CA ALA A 918 5.74 5.23 -38.10
C ALA A 918 5.20 5.76 -36.76
N GLY A 919 5.12 7.09 -36.62
CA GLY A 919 4.38 7.74 -35.53
C GLY A 919 3.10 8.41 -36.05
N TYR A 920 2.06 8.49 -35.23
CA TYR A 920 0.81 9.16 -35.59
C TYR A 920 0.23 10.00 -34.46
N ILE A 921 -0.56 11.01 -34.84
CA ILE A 921 -1.46 11.74 -33.95
C ILE A 921 -2.88 11.56 -34.46
N HIS A 922 -3.71 10.90 -33.67
CA HIS A 922 -5.13 10.69 -33.90
C HIS A 922 -5.92 11.82 -33.26
N ILE A 923 -6.89 12.37 -33.99
CA ILE A 923 -7.85 13.33 -33.44
C ILE A 923 -9.23 12.70 -33.44
N TYR A 924 -9.82 12.57 -32.26
CA TYR A 924 -11.17 12.07 -32.06
C TYR A 924 -12.12 13.18 -31.61
N ARG A 925 -13.36 13.09 -32.07
CA ARG A 925 -14.49 13.90 -31.62
C ARG A 925 -15.32 13.10 -30.62
N PHE A 926 -15.73 13.76 -29.55
CA PHE A 926 -16.72 13.23 -28.62
C PHE A 926 -18.12 13.30 -29.23
N LYS A 927 -18.82 12.16 -29.30
CA LYS A 927 -20.24 12.02 -29.66
C LYS A 927 -21.03 11.50 -28.45
N GLU A 928 -22.35 11.59 -28.52
CA GLU A 928 -23.27 11.08 -27.48
C GLU A 928 -22.87 11.55 -26.08
N ASP A 929 -22.76 12.87 -25.93
CA ASP A 929 -22.31 13.55 -24.71
C ASP A 929 -20.90 13.18 -24.21
N GLY A 930 -20.09 12.49 -25.00
CA GLY A 930 -18.75 12.05 -24.63
C GLY A 930 -18.60 10.56 -24.46
N LYS A 931 -19.69 9.80 -24.50
CA LYS A 931 -19.67 8.34 -24.33
C LYS A 931 -19.00 7.62 -25.49
N VAL A 932 -19.02 8.20 -26.70
CA VAL A 932 -18.47 7.58 -27.91
C VAL A 932 -17.40 8.47 -28.55
N LEU A 933 -16.35 7.83 -29.06
CA LEU A 933 -15.28 8.49 -29.81
C LEU A 933 -15.44 8.25 -31.32
N GLU A 934 -15.45 9.32 -32.11
CA GLU A 934 -15.41 9.26 -33.57
C GLU A 934 -14.07 9.79 -34.08
N LEU A 935 -13.35 9.00 -34.87
CA LEU A 935 -12.09 9.43 -35.48
C LEU A 935 -12.36 10.52 -36.54
N LEU A 936 -11.77 11.70 -36.39
CA LEU A 936 -11.80 12.75 -37.40
C LEU A 936 -10.72 12.54 -38.46
N HIS A 937 -9.47 12.38 -38.02
CA HIS A 937 -8.35 12.06 -38.92
C HIS A 937 -7.14 11.52 -38.14
N LYS A 938 -6.27 10.81 -38.86
CA LYS A 938 -4.97 10.30 -38.40
C LYS A 938 -3.85 11.03 -39.15
N THR A 939 -2.95 11.70 -38.43
CA THR A 939 -1.83 12.47 -39.02
C THR A 939 -0.51 11.76 -38.74
N GLN A 940 0.20 11.34 -39.77
CA GLN A 940 1.54 10.75 -39.63
C GLN A 940 2.60 11.80 -39.25
N VAL A 941 3.55 11.40 -38.41
CA VAL A 941 4.66 12.21 -37.92
C VAL A 941 5.98 11.41 -37.96
N GLU A 942 7.11 12.13 -37.99
CA GLU A 942 8.46 11.56 -38.21
C GLU A 942 9.09 10.90 -36.97
N GLY A 943 8.39 10.88 -35.84
CA GLY A 943 8.90 10.38 -34.56
C GLY A 943 7.77 9.98 -33.63
N VAL A 944 8.10 9.35 -32.51
CA VAL A 944 7.09 8.94 -31.52
C VAL A 944 6.58 10.18 -30.75
N PRO A 945 5.28 10.51 -30.81
CA PRO A 945 4.71 11.62 -30.06
C PRO A 945 4.43 11.22 -28.61
N LEU A 946 5.38 11.49 -27.70
CA LEU A 946 5.28 11.10 -26.27
C LEU A 946 4.65 12.19 -25.38
N ALA A 947 4.55 13.42 -25.87
CA ALA A 947 3.94 14.52 -25.13
C ALA A 947 2.97 15.32 -26.00
N LEU A 948 1.77 15.55 -25.49
CA LEU A 948 0.73 16.36 -26.11
C LEU A 948 0.19 17.34 -25.08
N CYS A 949 0.00 18.60 -25.47
CA CYS A 949 -0.52 19.63 -24.57
C CYS A 949 -1.34 20.66 -25.35
N GLN A 950 -2.49 21.07 -24.80
CA GLN A 950 -3.24 22.19 -25.33
C GLN A 950 -2.49 23.49 -25.05
N PHE A 951 -2.35 24.34 -26.06
CA PHE A 951 -1.71 25.65 -25.92
C PHE A 951 -2.42 26.70 -26.78
N GLN A 952 -2.99 27.72 -26.14
CA GLN A 952 -3.58 28.88 -26.81
C GLN A 952 -4.51 28.54 -28.00
N GLY A 953 -5.42 27.59 -27.85
CA GLY A 953 -6.35 27.21 -28.94
C GLY A 953 -5.74 26.32 -30.03
N ARG A 954 -4.59 25.69 -29.75
CA ARG A 954 -3.81 24.83 -30.65
C ARG A 954 -3.25 23.63 -29.87
N LEU A 955 -2.62 22.70 -30.59
CA LEU A 955 -1.99 21.51 -30.01
C LEU A 955 -0.46 21.62 -30.09
N LEU A 956 0.22 21.58 -28.94
CA LEU A 956 1.66 21.32 -28.88
C LEU A 956 1.90 19.81 -28.85
N ALA A 957 2.89 19.36 -29.63
CA ALA A 957 3.31 17.97 -29.67
C ALA A 957 4.83 17.87 -29.58
N GLY A 958 5.32 17.03 -28.66
CA GLY A 958 6.72 16.61 -28.55
C GLY A 958 6.92 15.32 -29.33
N ILE A 959 7.60 15.41 -30.46
CA ILE A 959 7.79 14.32 -31.43
C ILE A 959 9.28 14.02 -31.51
N GLY A 960 9.75 13.00 -30.79
CA GLY A 960 11.19 12.78 -30.61
C GLY A 960 11.85 14.03 -30.01
N THR A 961 12.84 14.60 -30.71
CA THR A 961 13.57 15.83 -30.33
C THR A 961 12.89 17.13 -30.81
N VAL A 962 11.68 17.05 -31.38
CA VAL A 962 11.03 18.19 -32.03
C VAL A 962 9.78 18.62 -31.27
N LEU A 963 9.77 19.85 -30.77
CA LEU A 963 8.56 20.50 -30.28
C LEU A 963 7.85 21.18 -31.45
N ARG A 964 6.57 20.86 -31.65
CA ARG A 964 5.80 21.35 -32.80
C ARG A 964 4.42 21.87 -32.39
N LEU A 965 4.03 23.01 -32.96
CA LEU A 965 2.70 23.58 -32.79
C LEU A 965 1.83 23.26 -34.00
N TYR A 966 0.67 22.67 -33.73
CA TYR A 966 -0.32 22.26 -34.71
C TYR A 966 -1.63 23.01 -34.56
N ASP A 967 -2.27 23.24 -35.71
CA ASP A 967 -3.64 23.71 -35.81
C ASP A 967 -4.52 22.63 -36.45
N LEU A 968 -5.83 22.70 -36.23
CA LEU A 968 -6.76 21.72 -36.76
C LEU A 968 -6.95 21.94 -38.27
N GLY A 969 -6.86 20.86 -39.04
CA GLY A 969 -7.21 20.85 -40.45
C GLY A 969 -8.27 19.79 -40.73
N LYS A 970 -8.99 19.91 -41.85
CA LYS A 970 -10.10 18.98 -42.18
C LYS A 970 -9.65 17.53 -42.42
N ARG A 971 -8.40 17.31 -42.85
CA ARG A 971 -7.87 15.99 -43.21
C ARG A 971 -6.64 15.57 -42.40
N ARG A 972 -5.95 16.53 -41.79
CA ARG A 972 -4.72 16.33 -41.02
C ARG A 972 -4.43 17.57 -40.18
N LEU A 973 -3.60 17.42 -39.15
CA LEU A 973 -3.06 18.55 -38.40
C LEU A 973 -2.12 19.40 -39.29
N LEU A 974 -2.24 20.72 -39.16
CA LEU A 974 -1.44 21.68 -39.91
C LEU A 974 -0.30 22.21 -39.04
N ARG A 975 0.94 21.86 -39.37
CA ARG A 975 2.12 22.39 -38.68
C ARG A 975 2.20 23.91 -38.87
N LYS A 976 2.24 24.66 -37.77
CA LYS A 976 2.42 26.12 -37.77
C LYS A 976 3.85 26.52 -37.51
N CYS A 977 4.50 25.88 -36.53
CA CYS A 977 5.92 26.09 -36.23
C CYS A 977 6.53 24.87 -35.56
N GLU A 978 7.87 24.82 -35.54
CA GLU A 978 8.64 23.77 -34.86
C GLU A 978 9.95 24.31 -34.32
N ASN A 979 10.45 23.68 -33.26
CA ASN A 979 11.81 23.84 -32.74
C ASN A 979 12.45 22.46 -32.59
N LYS A 980 13.67 22.30 -33.09
CA LYS A 980 14.43 21.03 -33.17
C LYS A 980 15.70 21.03 -32.32
N LEU A 981 15.85 22.01 -31.44
CA LEU A 981 17.06 22.23 -30.66
C LEU A 981 17.09 21.43 -29.35
N PHE A 982 16.13 20.52 -29.12
CA PHE A 982 16.14 19.68 -27.92
C PHE A 982 17.13 18.51 -28.09
N PRO A 983 17.88 18.16 -27.04
CA PRO A 983 18.99 17.21 -27.14
C PRO A 983 18.50 15.78 -27.36
N ASN A 984 17.46 15.33 -26.65
CA ASN A 984 16.93 13.98 -26.75
C ASN A 984 15.39 14.00 -26.89
N THR A 985 14.73 12.94 -26.42
CA THR A 985 13.28 12.77 -26.62
C THR A 985 12.49 13.62 -25.62
N ILE A 986 11.54 14.41 -26.12
CA ILE A 986 10.57 15.16 -25.30
C ILE A 986 9.55 14.18 -24.69
N THR A 987 9.41 14.18 -23.36
CA THR A 987 8.51 13.28 -22.62
C THR A 987 7.37 14.00 -21.89
N SER A 988 7.52 15.30 -21.60
CA SER A 988 6.47 16.10 -20.97
C SER A 988 6.42 17.53 -21.54
N ILE A 989 5.22 18.12 -21.56
CA ILE A 989 4.98 19.51 -21.97
C ILE A 989 3.97 20.11 -21.00
N HIS A 990 4.35 21.20 -20.36
CA HIS A 990 3.47 22.04 -19.55
C HIS A 990 3.45 23.45 -20.11
N THR A 991 2.35 24.17 -19.90
CA THR A 991 2.21 25.53 -20.41
C THR A 991 1.54 26.42 -19.39
N TYR A 992 2.01 27.65 -19.27
CA TYR A 992 1.35 28.68 -18.51
C TYR A 992 1.48 30.02 -19.25
N ARG A 993 0.34 30.61 -19.60
CA ARG A 993 0.26 31.80 -20.46
C ARG A 993 0.97 31.59 -21.81
N ASP A 994 2.12 32.20 -22.02
CA ASP A 994 2.95 32.16 -23.23
C ASP A 994 4.28 31.41 -23.04
N ARG A 995 4.57 30.96 -21.81
CA ARG A 995 5.69 30.08 -21.49
C ARG A 995 5.31 28.61 -21.64
N ILE A 996 6.26 27.84 -22.14
CA ILE A 996 6.16 26.41 -22.39
C ILE A 996 7.34 25.75 -21.68
N TYR A 997 7.08 24.78 -20.82
CA TYR A 997 8.07 24.02 -20.08
C TYR A 997 8.14 22.62 -20.68
N VAL A 998 9.30 22.25 -21.20
CA VAL A 998 9.52 21.00 -21.93
C VAL A 998 10.42 20.11 -21.10
N GLY A 999 9.98 18.89 -20.82
CA GLY A 999 10.79 17.86 -20.20
C GLY A 999 11.47 16.98 -21.24
N ASP A 1000 12.79 16.91 -21.18
CA ASP A 1000 13.62 15.97 -21.94
C ASP A 1000 13.81 14.67 -21.14
N ILE A 1001 13.86 13.53 -21.84
CA ILE A 1001 14.02 12.20 -21.22
C ILE A 1001 15.31 12.05 -20.41
N GLN A 1002 16.34 12.86 -20.67
CA GLN A 1002 17.66 12.78 -20.05
C GLN A 1002 18.18 14.15 -19.56
N GLU A 1003 17.84 15.25 -20.23
CA GLU A 1003 18.40 16.58 -19.95
C GLU A 1003 17.40 17.52 -19.24
N SER A 1004 16.61 16.97 -18.30
CA SER A 1004 15.73 17.75 -17.41
C SER A 1004 14.79 18.73 -18.16
N PHE A 1005 14.59 19.94 -17.63
CA PHE A 1005 13.65 20.93 -18.15
C PHE A 1005 14.30 21.97 -19.05
N HIS A 1006 13.57 22.34 -20.11
CA HIS A 1006 13.89 23.43 -21.03
C HIS A 1006 12.70 24.41 -21.09
N TYR A 1007 12.96 25.68 -20.81
CA TYR A 1007 11.95 26.73 -20.78
C TYR A 1007 11.93 27.44 -22.14
N CYS A 1008 10.76 27.46 -22.76
CA CYS A 1008 10.53 27.99 -24.09
C CYS A 1008 9.49 29.11 -24.06
N LYS A 1009 9.62 30.06 -24.98
CA LYS A 1009 8.63 31.12 -25.20
C LYS A 1009 8.12 31.07 -26.64
N TYR A 1010 6.82 31.28 -26.81
CA TYR A 1010 6.17 31.30 -28.11
C TYR A 1010 5.93 32.73 -28.59
N ARG A 1011 6.53 33.08 -29.73
CA ARG A 1011 6.31 34.39 -30.38
C ARG A 1011 5.24 34.27 -31.44
N ARG A 1012 4.11 34.95 -31.20
CA ARG A 1012 2.94 34.90 -32.07
C ARG A 1012 3.16 35.59 -33.42
N ASP A 1013 3.86 36.71 -33.45
CA ASP A 1013 4.07 37.51 -34.67
C ASP A 1013 4.92 36.77 -35.72
N GLU A 1014 5.92 36.02 -35.25
CA GLU A 1014 6.84 35.25 -36.10
C GLU A 1014 6.44 33.77 -36.21
N ASN A 1015 5.42 33.32 -35.46
CA ASN A 1015 5.13 31.90 -35.20
C ASN A 1015 6.42 31.12 -34.90
N GLN A 1016 7.22 31.57 -33.92
CA GLN A 1016 8.50 30.93 -33.59
C GLN A 1016 8.52 30.48 -32.13
N LEU A 1017 9.13 29.33 -31.88
CA LEU A 1017 9.45 28.81 -30.56
C LEU A 1017 10.95 28.95 -30.34
N TYR A 1018 11.37 29.46 -29.20
CA TYR A 1018 12.78 29.52 -28.80
C TYR A 1018 12.97 29.08 -27.35
N ILE A 1019 14.09 28.43 -27.07
CA ILE A 1019 14.50 28.01 -25.73
C ILE A 1019 15.29 29.18 -25.14
N PHE A 1020 14.92 29.63 -23.94
CA PHE A 1020 15.59 30.75 -23.28
C PHE A 1020 16.29 30.35 -21.97
N ALA A 1021 15.90 29.24 -21.35
CA ALA A 1021 16.58 28.67 -20.20
C ALA A 1021 16.53 27.14 -20.21
N ASP A 1022 17.50 26.50 -19.57
CA ASP A 1022 17.61 25.06 -19.39
C ASP A 1022 18.31 24.71 -18.06
N ASP A 1023 18.22 23.44 -17.65
CA ASP A 1023 18.90 22.93 -16.45
C ASP A 1023 20.41 22.79 -16.68
N THR A 1024 21.16 22.69 -15.59
CA THR A 1024 22.63 22.50 -15.58
C THR A 1024 23.03 21.04 -15.44
N VAL A 1025 22.10 20.17 -15.00
CA VAL A 1025 22.38 18.78 -14.65
C VAL A 1025 21.44 17.84 -15.44
N PRO A 1026 21.96 16.72 -15.97
CA PRO A 1026 21.12 15.72 -16.63
C PRO A 1026 20.24 14.99 -15.60
N ARG A 1027 18.96 14.86 -15.91
CA ARG A 1027 17.96 14.16 -15.10
C ARG A 1027 17.06 13.33 -15.99
N TRP A 1028 16.95 12.05 -15.66
CA TRP A 1028 16.20 11.06 -16.44
C TRP A 1028 14.70 11.15 -16.16
N LEU A 1029 14.07 12.19 -16.71
CA LEU A 1029 12.74 12.62 -16.30
C LEU A 1029 11.66 11.54 -16.50
N THR A 1030 10.92 11.25 -15.43
CA THR A 1030 9.77 10.34 -15.43
C THR A 1030 8.44 11.06 -15.30
N ALA A 1031 8.38 12.06 -14.42
CA ALA A 1031 7.19 12.87 -14.18
C ALA A 1031 7.55 14.35 -14.02
N ALA A 1032 6.58 15.22 -14.28
CA ALA A 1032 6.74 16.66 -14.17
C ALA A 1032 5.43 17.32 -13.72
N SER A 1033 5.54 18.38 -12.94
CA SER A 1033 4.43 19.23 -12.53
C SER A 1033 4.84 20.69 -12.53
N HIS A 1034 4.03 21.53 -13.15
CA HIS A 1034 4.16 22.98 -13.05
C HIS A 1034 3.69 23.44 -11.67
N VAL A 1035 4.55 24.17 -10.95
CA VAL A 1035 4.27 24.62 -9.57
C VAL A 1035 3.77 26.06 -9.60
N ASP A 1036 4.55 26.94 -10.20
CA ASP A 1036 4.27 28.36 -10.41
C ASP A 1036 4.96 28.84 -11.70
N PHE A 1037 4.91 30.14 -11.98
CA PHE A 1037 5.39 30.73 -13.23
C PHE A 1037 6.88 30.49 -13.53
N ASP A 1038 7.70 30.30 -12.50
CA ASP A 1038 9.15 30.16 -12.63
C ASP A 1038 9.64 28.77 -12.21
N THR A 1039 8.79 27.99 -11.54
CA THR A 1039 9.18 26.76 -10.85
C THR A 1039 8.53 25.53 -11.47
N MET A 1040 9.36 24.57 -11.85
CA MET A 1040 8.97 23.23 -12.26
C MET A 1040 9.42 22.20 -11.23
N ALA A 1041 8.54 21.28 -10.85
CA ALA A 1041 8.87 20.08 -10.10
C ALA A 1041 9.05 18.91 -11.08
N GLY A 1042 10.12 18.14 -10.91
CA GLY A 1042 10.41 16.96 -11.71
C GLY A 1042 10.76 15.77 -10.83
N SER A 1043 10.64 14.59 -11.41
CA SER A 1043 11.20 13.36 -10.85
C SER A 1043 11.99 12.59 -11.87
N ASP A 1044 12.91 11.75 -11.43
CA ASP A 1044 13.73 10.92 -12.32
C ASP A 1044 13.56 9.41 -12.11
N LYS A 1045 14.08 8.66 -13.09
CA LYS A 1045 14.10 7.19 -13.11
C LYS A 1045 14.84 6.57 -11.93
N PHE A 1046 15.66 7.34 -11.21
CA PHE A 1046 16.43 6.88 -10.06
C PHE A 1046 15.73 7.16 -8.73
N GLY A 1047 14.49 7.68 -8.76
CA GLY A 1047 13.67 7.89 -7.58
C GLY A 1047 13.96 9.19 -6.84
N ASN A 1048 14.45 10.21 -7.54
CA ASN A 1048 14.60 11.55 -6.99
C ASN A 1048 13.40 12.43 -7.35
N ILE A 1049 13.07 13.37 -6.46
CA ILE A 1049 12.21 14.53 -6.72
C ILE A 1049 13.07 15.79 -6.57
N TYR A 1050 12.87 16.75 -7.47
CA TYR A 1050 13.62 18.00 -7.48
C TYR A 1050 12.77 19.15 -8.00
N PHE A 1051 13.13 20.37 -7.61
CA PHE A 1051 12.47 21.59 -8.09
C PHE A 1051 13.52 22.51 -8.68
N VAL A 1052 13.28 22.97 -9.90
CA VAL A 1052 14.10 23.98 -10.54
C VAL A 1052 13.30 25.28 -10.68
N ARG A 1053 13.97 26.40 -10.47
CA ARG A 1053 13.39 27.74 -10.54
C ARG A 1053 14.22 28.63 -11.45
N LEU A 1054 13.55 29.36 -12.32
CA LEU A 1054 14.18 30.44 -13.07
C LEU A 1054 14.53 31.61 -12.13
N PRO A 1055 15.76 32.14 -12.16
CA PRO A 1055 16.10 33.36 -11.42
C PRO A 1055 15.14 34.52 -11.75
N GLN A 1056 14.77 35.31 -10.73
CA GLN A 1056 13.74 36.34 -10.86
C GLN A 1056 14.14 37.46 -11.83
N ASP A 1057 15.40 37.89 -11.76
CA ASP A 1057 16.00 38.87 -12.66
C ASP A 1057 15.91 38.43 -14.13
N VAL A 1058 16.26 37.17 -14.41
CA VAL A 1058 16.09 36.59 -15.75
C VAL A 1058 14.62 36.54 -16.13
N SER A 1059 13.74 36.10 -15.23
CA SER A 1059 12.30 36.04 -15.51
C SER A 1059 11.74 37.41 -15.91
N ASP A 1060 12.09 38.46 -15.18
CA ASP A 1060 11.66 39.83 -15.43
C ASP A 1060 12.20 40.33 -16.79
N GLU A 1061 13.48 40.07 -17.11
CA GLU A 1061 14.07 40.41 -18.41
C GLU A 1061 13.38 39.72 -19.59
N ILE A 1062 13.00 38.44 -19.46
CA ILE A 1062 12.26 37.69 -20.48
C ILE A 1062 10.86 38.27 -20.71
N GLU A 1063 10.22 38.81 -19.66
CA GLU A 1063 8.90 39.43 -19.76
C GLU A 1063 8.95 40.88 -20.28
N GLU A 1064 10.00 41.63 -19.94
CA GLU A 1064 10.25 42.99 -20.46
C GLU A 1064 10.68 43.01 -21.93
N ASP A 1065 11.17 41.89 -22.48
CA ASP A 1065 11.41 41.69 -23.92
C ASP A 1065 10.36 40.74 -24.56
N PRO A 1066 9.11 41.20 -24.78
CA PRO A 1066 8.11 40.39 -25.49
C PRO A 1066 8.52 40.08 -26.93
N THR A 1067 9.46 40.85 -27.49
CA THR A 1067 10.04 40.57 -28.81
C THR A 1067 11.12 39.49 -28.78
N GLY A 1068 11.60 39.05 -27.62
CA GLY A 1068 12.68 38.06 -27.48
C GLY A 1068 13.92 38.36 -28.32
N GLY A 1069 14.07 39.62 -28.76
CA GLY A 1069 15.04 40.04 -29.75
C GLY A 1069 16.43 40.07 -29.15
N LYS A 1070 16.55 40.38 -27.86
CA LYS A 1070 17.84 40.38 -27.14
C LYS A 1070 18.31 38.94 -26.91
N ILE A 1071 17.47 38.11 -26.30
CA ILE A 1071 17.81 36.75 -25.86
C ILE A 1071 18.09 35.81 -27.04
N LYS A 1072 17.43 36.00 -28.20
CA LYS A 1072 17.65 35.17 -29.40
C LYS A 1072 19.08 35.23 -29.93
N TRP A 1073 19.80 36.34 -29.71
CA TRP A 1073 21.19 36.51 -30.15
C TRP A 1073 22.22 36.32 -29.04
N GLU A 1074 21.78 35.98 -27.83
CA GLU A 1074 22.70 35.68 -26.73
C GLU A 1074 23.41 34.35 -26.96
N GLN A 1075 24.69 34.33 -26.64
CA GLN A 1075 25.49 33.12 -26.74
C GLN A 1075 25.08 32.13 -25.65
N GLY A 1076 24.74 30.91 -26.05
CA GLY A 1076 24.39 29.83 -25.12
C GLY A 1076 25.49 29.57 -24.08
N LYS A 1077 25.09 29.20 -22.85
CA LYS A 1077 26.01 28.80 -21.78
C LYS A 1077 26.05 27.28 -21.67
N LEU A 1078 27.22 26.71 -21.41
CA LEU A 1078 27.41 25.27 -21.19
C LEU A 1078 26.84 24.40 -22.33
N ASN A 1079 27.02 24.81 -23.60
CA ASN A 1079 26.46 24.16 -24.79
C ASN A 1079 24.92 24.03 -24.81
N GLY A 1080 24.21 24.87 -24.05
CA GLY A 1080 22.75 24.88 -23.97
C GLY A 1080 22.17 26.30 -24.12
N ALA A 1081 21.08 26.58 -23.41
CA ALA A 1081 20.41 27.88 -23.43
C ALA A 1081 21.29 28.99 -22.79
N PRO A 1082 21.00 30.28 -23.07
CA PRO A 1082 21.78 31.40 -22.52
C PRO A 1082 21.60 31.56 -21.00
N ASN A 1083 20.44 31.14 -20.46
CA ASN A 1083 20.11 31.22 -19.04
C ASN A 1083 19.96 29.83 -18.43
N LYS A 1084 20.24 29.73 -17.13
CA LYS A 1084 20.17 28.47 -16.38
C LYS A 1084 19.15 28.58 -15.26
N VAL A 1085 18.40 27.51 -15.04
CA VAL A 1085 17.54 27.38 -13.86
C VAL A 1085 18.34 26.91 -12.66
N GLU A 1086 17.91 27.30 -11.47
CA GLU A 1086 18.53 26.92 -10.20
C GLU A 1086 17.74 25.80 -9.53
N GLU A 1087 18.43 24.76 -9.07
CA GLU A 1087 17.82 23.76 -8.21
C GLU A 1087 17.56 24.36 -6.81
N ILE A 1088 16.30 24.39 -6.39
CA ILE A 1088 15.90 24.92 -5.08
C ILE A 1088 15.52 23.84 -4.07
N VAL A 1089 15.15 22.64 -4.54
CA VAL A 1089 14.76 21.50 -3.71
C VAL A 1089 15.31 20.22 -4.34
N GLN A 1090 15.80 19.30 -3.51
CA GLN A 1090 16.30 18.00 -3.94
C GLN A 1090 16.05 16.96 -2.85
N PHE A 1091 15.45 15.82 -3.22
CA PHE A 1091 15.13 14.74 -2.29
C PHE A 1091 15.09 13.37 -2.97
N HIS A 1092 15.78 12.38 -2.40
CA HIS A 1092 15.69 11.00 -2.84
C HIS A 1092 14.56 10.26 -2.10
N VAL A 1093 13.51 9.89 -2.82
CA VAL A 1093 12.33 9.17 -2.28
C VAL A 1093 12.68 7.72 -1.95
N GLY A 1094 13.56 7.10 -2.75
CA GLY A 1094 13.92 5.69 -2.66
C GLY A 1094 13.18 4.78 -3.63
N ASP A 1095 12.25 5.33 -4.41
CA ASP A 1095 11.44 4.60 -5.39
C ASP A 1095 11.13 5.53 -6.58
N VAL A 1096 10.94 4.94 -7.76
CA VAL A 1096 10.71 5.66 -9.01
C VAL A 1096 9.35 6.32 -8.98
N VAL A 1097 9.33 7.65 -9.00
CA VAL A 1097 8.10 8.44 -9.07
C VAL A 1097 7.62 8.49 -10.51
N THR A 1098 6.36 8.14 -10.74
CA THR A 1098 5.75 8.07 -12.08
C THR A 1098 4.80 9.22 -12.38
N CYS A 1099 4.33 9.90 -11.33
CA CYS A 1099 3.37 11.01 -11.44
C CYS A 1099 3.58 12.02 -10.31
N LEU A 1100 3.38 13.30 -10.65
CA LEU A 1100 3.44 14.45 -9.74
C LEU A 1100 2.25 15.36 -10.02
N GLN A 1101 1.56 15.81 -8.98
CA GLN A 1101 0.49 16.79 -9.11
C GLN A 1101 0.45 17.73 -7.92
N LYS A 1102 0.36 19.04 -8.17
CA LYS A 1102 0.00 20.02 -7.15
C LYS A 1102 -1.49 19.89 -6.82
N ALA A 1103 -1.83 19.54 -5.58
CA ALA A 1103 -3.20 19.36 -5.12
C ALA A 1103 -3.33 19.59 -3.60
N SER A 1104 -4.57 19.75 -3.13
CA SER A 1104 -4.94 19.62 -1.73
C SER A 1104 -5.81 18.38 -1.56
N LEU A 1105 -5.58 17.58 -0.52
CA LEU A 1105 -6.38 16.37 -0.22
C LEU A 1105 -7.54 16.63 0.73
N ILE A 1106 -7.55 17.79 1.39
CA ILE A 1106 -8.61 18.21 2.31
C ILE A 1106 -8.98 19.69 2.05
N PRO A 1107 -10.25 20.10 2.21
CA PRO A 1107 -10.69 21.47 1.90
C PRO A 1107 -9.92 22.59 2.61
N SER A 1108 -9.49 22.36 3.85
CA SER A 1108 -8.76 23.33 4.68
C SER A 1108 -7.25 23.08 4.75
N GLY A 1109 -6.73 22.11 3.99
CA GLY A 1109 -5.31 21.74 4.00
C GLY A 1109 -4.45 22.66 3.16
N GLY A 1110 -3.13 22.47 3.29
CA GLY A 1110 -2.17 23.16 2.43
C GLY A 1110 -2.08 22.50 1.06
N GLU A 1111 -1.89 23.29 0.01
CA GLU A 1111 -1.53 22.76 -1.30
C GLU A 1111 -0.11 22.19 -1.25
N GLY A 1112 0.03 20.91 -1.61
CA GLY A 1112 1.31 20.21 -1.68
C GLY A 1112 1.50 19.53 -3.03
N ILE A 1113 2.70 18.96 -3.25
CA ILE A 1113 2.93 18.04 -4.37
C ILE A 1113 2.60 16.63 -3.91
N ILE A 1114 1.57 16.03 -4.49
CA ILE A 1114 1.21 14.62 -4.30
C ILE A 1114 1.90 13.82 -5.41
N TYR A 1115 2.50 12.69 -5.04
CA TYR A 1115 3.24 11.84 -5.96
C TYR A 1115 2.89 10.37 -5.77
N GLY A 1116 3.01 9.61 -6.87
CA GLY A 1116 2.82 8.16 -6.90
C GLY A 1116 4.07 7.48 -7.43
N THR A 1117 4.35 6.26 -6.95
CA THR A 1117 5.58 5.54 -7.25
C THR A 1117 5.35 4.15 -7.88
N VAL A 1118 6.38 3.61 -8.54
CA VAL A 1118 6.33 2.28 -9.15
C VAL A 1118 6.04 1.19 -8.12
N MET A 1119 6.58 1.24 -6.90
CA MET A 1119 6.26 0.22 -5.88
C MET A 1119 4.88 0.43 -5.23
N GLY A 1120 4.08 1.36 -5.72
CA GLY A 1120 2.71 1.60 -5.25
C GLY A 1120 2.62 2.45 -3.99
N SER A 1121 3.59 3.34 -3.76
CA SER A 1121 3.50 4.34 -2.67
C SER A 1121 2.79 5.59 -3.17
N VAL A 1122 2.06 6.26 -2.28
CA VAL A 1122 1.53 7.62 -2.49
C VAL A 1122 2.13 8.51 -1.39
N GLY A 1123 2.81 9.58 -1.78
CA GLY A 1123 3.42 10.52 -0.84
C GLY A 1123 3.07 11.96 -1.14
N ALA A 1124 3.40 12.84 -0.20
CA ALA A 1124 3.16 14.26 -0.27
C ALA A 1124 4.40 15.07 0.13
N LEU A 1125 4.61 16.20 -0.54
CA LEU A 1125 5.55 17.24 -0.15
C LEU A 1125 4.77 18.52 0.18
N LEU A 1126 4.68 18.85 1.46
CA LEU A 1126 3.96 20.03 1.95
C LEU A 1126 4.95 21.17 2.24
N PRO A 1127 4.71 22.40 1.73
CA PRO A 1127 5.53 23.54 2.11
C PRO A 1127 5.28 23.98 3.56
N PHE A 1128 6.36 24.31 4.27
CA PHE A 1128 6.25 24.90 5.61
C PHE A 1128 5.68 26.32 5.56
N THR A 1129 4.87 26.66 6.57
CA THR A 1129 4.25 27.98 6.72
C THR A 1129 5.08 28.95 7.55
N SER A 1130 5.96 28.46 8.42
CA SER A 1130 6.78 29.29 9.32
C SER A 1130 8.22 28.80 9.34
N ARG A 1131 9.17 29.70 9.62
CA ARG A 1131 10.58 29.34 9.78
C ARG A 1131 10.82 28.55 11.07
N ASP A 1132 10.09 28.88 12.13
CA ASP A 1132 10.17 28.19 13.42
C ASP A 1132 9.82 26.71 13.30
N ASP A 1133 8.86 26.36 12.44
CA ASP A 1133 8.54 24.95 12.16
C ASP A 1133 9.66 24.27 11.39
N VAL A 1134 10.25 24.94 10.39
CA VAL A 1134 11.43 24.40 9.67
C VAL A 1134 12.55 24.10 10.65
N ASP A 1135 12.90 25.05 11.51
CA ASP A 1135 13.99 24.88 12.45
C ASP A 1135 13.65 23.79 13.49
N PHE A 1136 12.41 23.71 13.99
CA PHE A 1136 11.97 22.65 14.90
C PHE A 1136 12.08 21.26 14.27
N PHE A 1137 11.48 21.05 13.09
CA PHE A 1137 11.48 19.74 12.44
C PHE A 1137 12.88 19.35 11.95
N SER A 1138 13.73 20.32 11.59
CA SER A 1138 15.12 20.05 11.21
C SER A 1138 15.91 19.52 12.40
N HIS A 1139 15.77 20.13 13.58
CA HIS A 1139 16.42 19.63 14.79
C HIS A 1139 15.85 18.26 15.21
N LEU A 1140 14.53 18.07 15.17
CA LEU A 1140 13.93 16.77 15.46
C LEU A 1140 14.49 15.67 14.56
N GLU A 1141 14.57 15.91 13.25
CA GLU A 1141 15.19 14.99 12.30
C GLU A 1141 16.68 14.74 12.62
N MET A 1142 17.43 15.77 13.03
CA MET A 1142 18.83 15.61 13.45
C MET A 1142 18.99 14.70 14.67
N HIS A 1143 18.17 14.89 15.71
CA HIS A 1143 18.20 14.03 16.90
C HIS A 1143 17.81 12.59 16.58
N LEU A 1144 16.75 12.40 15.78
CA LEU A 1144 16.31 11.06 15.38
C LEU A 1144 17.35 10.31 14.56
N ARG A 1145 18.09 10.99 13.67
CA ARG A 1145 19.20 10.37 12.93
C ARG A 1145 20.29 9.80 13.85
N GLN A 1146 20.52 10.44 15.00
CA GLN A 1146 21.55 10.04 15.95
C GLN A 1146 21.06 8.97 16.93
N GLU A 1147 19.89 9.18 17.51
CA GLU A 1147 19.33 8.32 18.57
C GLU A 1147 18.60 7.10 18.02
N HIS A 1148 18.06 7.18 16.80
CA HIS A 1148 17.31 6.12 16.13
C HIS A 1148 17.79 5.88 14.69
N PRO A 1149 19.04 5.38 14.51
CA PRO A 1149 19.61 5.20 13.18
C PRO A 1149 18.89 4.09 12.39
N PRO A 1150 18.86 4.17 11.05
CA PRO A 1150 18.13 3.22 10.22
C PRO A 1150 18.47 1.73 10.47
N LEU A 1151 17.45 0.88 10.36
CA LEU A 1151 17.50 -0.52 10.78
C LEU A 1151 18.60 -1.32 10.05
N CYS A 1152 18.75 -1.12 8.73
CA CYS A 1152 19.72 -1.87 7.92
C CYS A 1152 21.13 -1.25 7.89
N GLY A 1153 21.42 -0.37 8.85
CA GLY A 1153 22.74 0.26 8.99
C GLY A 1153 23.05 1.27 7.90
N ARG A 1154 22.07 1.68 7.10
CA ARG A 1154 22.22 2.77 6.15
C ARG A 1154 22.28 4.10 6.90
N ASP A 1155 23.15 5.01 6.48
CA ASP A 1155 23.08 6.40 6.96
C ASP A 1155 21.93 7.12 6.25
N HIS A 1156 21.03 7.73 7.02
CA HIS A 1156 19.80 8.37 6.52
C HIS A 1156 20.11 9.55 5.59
N MET A 1157 21.02 10.44 5.98
CA MET A 1157 21.37 11.62 5.20
C MET A 1157 22.00 11.23 3.85
N ALA A 1158 22.91 10.24 3.85
CA ALA A 1158 23.50 9.70 2.65
C ALA A 1158 22.50 8.88 1.81
N TYR A 1159 21.39 8.39 2.37
CA TYR A 1159 20.31 7.74 1.62
C TYR A 1159 19.45 8.79 0.91
N ARG A 1160 18.98 9.80 1.63
CA ARG A 1160 18.24 10.94 1.05
C ARG A 1160 19.08 11.76 0.05
N SER A 1161 20.40 11.60 0.11
CA SER A 1161 21.41 12.18 -0.80
C SER A 1161 22.03 11.17 -1.79
N ALA A 1162 21.34 10.08 -2.14
CA ALA A 1162 21.94 8.97 -2.89
C ALA A 1162 22.59 9.38 -4.22
N TYR A 1163 21.97 10.31 -4.95
CA TYR A 1163 22.46 10.81 -6.25
C TYR A 1163 22.87 12.27 -6.19
N PHE A 1164 22.04 13.09 -5.54
CA PHE A 1164 22.26 14.51 -5.33
C PHE A 1164 22.06 14.83 -3.85
N PRO A 1165 22.84 15.74 -3.25
CA PRO A 1165 22.66 16.15 -1.86
C PRO A 1165 21.24 16.62 -1.58
N VAL A 1166 20.64 16.18 -0.48
CA VAL A 1166 19.33 16.68 -0.06
C VAL A 1166 19.39 18.19 0.14
N LYS A 1167 18.35 18.89 -0.31
CA LYS A 1167 18.23 20.34 -0.22
C LYS A 1167 16.81 20.74 0.13
N ASP A 1168 16.67 21.47 1.23
CA ASP A 1168 15.44 22.10 1.74
C ASP A 1168 14.22 21.15 1.86
N VAL A 1169 14.45 19.87 2.16
CA VAL A 1169 13.39 18.90 2.51
C VAL A 1169 13.71 18.25 3.85
N ILE A 1170 12.70 18.16 4.71
CA ILE A 1170 12.74 17.43 5.97
C ILE A 1170 11.98 16.12 5.79
N ASP A 1171 12.58 15.00 6.23
CA ASP A 1171 11.98 13.68 6.10
C ASP A 1171 10.98 13.41 7.25
N GLY A 1172 9.71 13.65 6.98
CA GLY A 1172 8.63 13.42 7.94
C GLY A 1172 8.42 11.96 8.30
N ASP A 1173 8.75 11.03 7.40
CA ASP A 1173 8.66 9.59 7.69
C ASP A 1173 9.63 9.18 8.80
N LEU A 1174 10.81 9.83 8.89
CA LEU A 1174 11.73 9.68 10.02
C LEU A 1174 11.16 10.36 11.27
N CYS A 1175 10.64 11.58 11.15
CA CYS A 1175 10.05 12.30 12.29
C CYS A 1175 8.88 11.54 12.95
N GLU A 1176 8.04 10.88 12.15
CA GLU A 1176 6.93 10.03 12.59
C GLU A 1176 7.38 8.73 13.28
N GLN A 1177 8.68 8.46 13.39
CA GLN A 1177 9.22 7.38 14.23
C GLN A 1177 9.47 7.80 15.68
N PHE A 1178 9.53 9.11 15.99
CA PHE A 1178 9.62 9.62 17.36
C PHE A 1178 8.63 8.97 18.34
N PRO A 1179 7.34 8.80 17.98
CA PRO A 1179 6.35 8.23 18.87
C PRO A 1179 6.63 6.75 19.22
N THR A 1180 7.35 6.02 18.36
CA THR A 1180 7.71 4.60 18.55
C THR A 1180 8.92 4.39 19.47
N LEU A 1181 9.60 5.47 19.87
CA LEU A 1181 10.78 5.38 20.73
C LEU A 1181 10.41 5.06 22.18
N PRO A 1182 11.31 4.44 22.95
CA PRO A 1182 11.15 4.33 24.40
C PRO A 1182 10.94 5.70 25.06
N VAL A 1183 10.11 5.76 26.11
CA VAL A 1183 9.72 7.01 26.78
C VAL A 1183 10.93 7.82 27.27
N ASP A 1184 11.96 7.16 27.79
CA ASP A 1184 13.19 7.83 28.25
C ASP A 1184 13.92 8.54 27.11
N MET A 1185 13.93 7.95 25.91
CA MET A 1185 14.52 8.54 24.72
C MET A 1185 13.65 9.69 24.18
N GLN A 1186 12.32 9.55 24.21
CA GLN A 1186 11.41 10.65 23.88
C GLN A 1186 11.64 11.86 24.79
N ARG A 1187 11.77 11.65 26.11
CA ARG A 1187 12.07 12.71 27.08
C ARG A 1187 13.43 13.35 26.79
N LYS A 1188 14.47 12.56 26.56
CA LYS A 1188 15.82 13.06 26.22
C LYS A 1188 15.77 14.00 25.02
N ILE A 1189 15.15 13.57 23.91
CA ILE A 1189 15.04 14.39 22.70
C ILE A 1189 14.16 15.62 22.94
N ALA A 1190 13.09 15.48 23.72
CA ALA A 1190 12.20 16.60 24.05
C ALA A 1190 12.91 17.67 24.89
N ASP A 1191 13.68 17.27 25.90
CA ASP A 1191 14.49 18.15 26.73
C ASP A 1191 15.54 18.89 25.89
N GLU A 1192 16.19 18.21 24.94
CA GLU A 1192 17.16 18.83 24.00
C GLU A 1192 16.50 19.85 23.05
N LEU A 1193 15.18 19.73 22.81
CA LEU A 1193 14.38 20.68 22.01
C LEU A 1193 13.67 21.75 22.85
N ASP A 1194 13.91 21.79 24.18
CA ASP A 1194 13.19 22.63 25.14
C ASP A 1194 11.66 22.46 25.07
N ARG A 1195 11.18 21.21 24.92
CA ARG A 1195 9.77 20.84 24.78
C ARG A 1195 9.42 19.63 25.62
N THR A 1196 8.14 19.32 25.73
CA THR A 1196 7.68 18.03 26.25
C THR A 1196 7.40 17.04 25.11
N PRO A 1197 7.45 15.71 25.35
CA PRO A 1197 7.07 14.73 24.35
C PRO A 1197 5.66 14.97 23.77
N ALA A 1198 4.71 15.38 24.62
CA ALA A 1198 3.34 15.69 24.20
C ALA A 1198 3.27 16.85 23.19
N GLU A 1199 4.08 17.90 23.38
CA GLU A 1199 4.15 19.03 22.44
C GLU A 1199 4.74 18.61 21.09
N ILE A 1200 5.75 17.73 21.06
CA ILE A 1200 6.32 17.20 19.82
C ILE A 1200 5.28 16.35 19.08
N LEU A 1201 4.60 15.45 19.78
CA LEU A 1201 3.51 14.64 19.23
C LEU A 1201 2.39 15.51 18.66
N LYS A 1202 2.04 16.60 19.36
CA LYS A 1202 1.04 17.56 18.88
C LYS A 1202 1.48 18.24 17.59
N LYS A 1203 2.74 18.69 17.49
CA LYS A 1203 3.27 19.29 16.25
C LYS A 1203 3.30 18.31 15.07
N LEU A 1204 3.64 17.05 15.31
CA LEU A 1204 3.57 15.99 14.28
C LEU A 1204 2.13 15.77 13.80
N GLU A 1205 1.17 15.67 14.73
CA GLU A 1205 -0.25 15.54 14.40
C GLU A 1205 -0.76 16.76 13.61
N GLU A 1206 -0.37 17.98 13.98
CA GLU A 1206 -0.76 19.22 13.31
C GLU A 1206 -0.28 19.30 11.85
N ILE A 1207 0.98 18.92 11.56
CA ILE A 1207 1.49 18.94 10.19
C ILE A 1207 0.83 17.85 9.33
N ARG A 1208 0.59 16.65 9.90
CA ARG A 1208 -0.13 15.57 9.23
C ARG A 1208 -1.57 15.95 8.90
N ASN A 1209 -2.27 16.58 9.84
CA ASN A 1209 -3.64 17.06 9.66
C ASN A 1209 -3.77 18.16 8.59
N LYS A 1210 -2.67 18.85 8.23
CA LYS A 1210 -2.66 19.80 7.10
C LYS A 1210 -2.57 19.09 5.74
N ILE A 1211 -2.17 17.82 5.73
CA ILE A 1211 -2.02 16.98 4.54
C ILE A 1211 -3.25 16.09 4.34
N ILE A 1212 -3.70 15.37 5.36
CA ILE A 1212 -4.77 14.34 5.26
C ILE A 1212 -5.74 14.30 6.44
#